data_AF-A0A9W9JBX1-F1
#
_entry.id   AF-A0A9W9JBX1-F1
#
_cell.length_a   1.000
_cell.length_b   1.000
_cell.length_c   1.000
_cell.angle_alpha   90.00
_cell.angle_beta   90.00
_cell.angle_gamma   90.00
#
_symmetry.space_group_name_H-M   'P 1'
#
loop_
_entity.id
_entity.type
_entity.pdbx_description
1 polymer ?
#
loop_
_entity_poly.entity_id
_entity_poly.type
_entity_poly.pdbx_seq_one_letter_code
_entity_poly.pdbx_strand_id
1 'polypeptide(L)'
;MSASQKTYSIASIPADGIGPEVINAGITALNALTDTFKTFKLEFKNYDWSSETYKKTGKYIPDGGLEELKRHDAIFFGAVGAPDVPDHISLWGLRLAICQTFQQYANVRPTRVFRGTESPLRKCGPNDLDWVIIRENSEGEYAGQGGRSHAGKPWEVATEVSIFSRHGVERIMRFAFETAQKRPRKLLTVVTKSNAQRNGMVLWDEVAKLVAVDFPDVTVDKMLVDAMTTRMVLKPESLDTIVATNLHADILSDLAASLAGSIGIAPTSNLDPTREYPSMFEPIHGSAFDITGMGISNPVATFWTAAEMLAWLGEEEASKQLLDCVENVCEQGVLTRDLGGNATTKQVTDAVVEEIKKLAIRKAISPPLPRGSPRLTNGGLTSGLKDTPRPAKIVSSPVQLTHIRDLPNGNNVDTIQLRHILGDPMIRECWQFNFLFDVDFLMSQFDEDVRGLVQVKVVHGSWRREDSNRIRIEETCSRYPNVEPIVAYMPEPFGTHHSKMMILLRHDDLAQVIIHTANMIPMDWTNMTQAAWRSPLLPLQSTSTAGPQTETKIGSGARFKRDLLAYLKAYGPKKTGPLVQQLGRYDFSAIRAALIASVPSKKHVSDSSSEEDTLWGWPALKDLMSHIPIQQKNTGKKPHIVIQISSVATLGQTNKWLKDVFFKALNPTTTLQPTTYSIIFPTPDEIRRSLNGYNSGGSIHMKTQSAAQQKQLQYMRPYLCQWAGDSLPPGQCIDLSEDNPPRREAGRARAAPHIKTYIRFADADMKTIDWAMVSSANLSTQAWGANNNPSGEVRICSWEIGVVVWPELFLDGGCDDAASASASASASESPAPDALMVPCFRRDRPAVSEGTETASVVVGFRMPYDLPLTPYSAGDEPWCATASHHLPDWQGQSWIV
;
A
#
# COMPACT_ATOMS: atom_id res chain seq x y z
N MET A 1 21.37 1.95 -47.03
CA MET A 1 22.34 0.95 -46.55
C MET A 1 21.68 0.20 -45.41
N SER A 2 21.45 -1.11 -45.54
CA SER A 2 20.98 -1.94 -44.43
C SER A 2 22.11 -1.95 -43.39
N ALA A 3 21.86 -1.38 -42.20
CA ALA A 3 22.78 -1.53 -41.09
C ALA A 3 22.91 -3.03 -40.81
N SER A 4 24.13 -3.57 -40.84
CA SER A 4 24.37 -4.98 -40.50
C SER A 4 23.90 -5.20 -39.06
N GLN A 5 23.07 -6.21 -38.83
CA GLN A 5 22.71 -6.63 -37.48
C GLN A 5 24.00 -6.92 -36.69
N LYS A 6 24.13 -6.32 -35.51
CA LYS A 6 25.27 -6.58 -34.63
C LYS A 6 25.16 -8.01 -34.11
N THR A 7 26.22 -8.79 -34.25
CA THR A 7 26.27 -10.18 -33.77
C THR A 7 27.16 -10.23 -32.53
N TYR A 8 26.66 -10.84 -31.46
CA TYR A 8 27.42 -11.10 -30.24
C TYR A 8 27.71 -12.60 -30.10
N SER A 9 28.94 -12.95 -29.76
CA SER A 9 29.37 -14.31 -29.46
C SER A 9 29.23 -14.59 -27.97
N ILE A 10 28.44 -15.59 -27.61
CA ILE A 10 28.12 -15.95 -26.22
C ILE A 10 28.67 -17.33 -25.91
N ALA A 11 29.52 -17.46 -24.90
CA ALA A 11 29.93 -18.75 -24.39
C ALA A 11 28.82 -19.32 -23.49
N SER A 12 28.22 -20.45 -23.84
CA SER A 12 27.25 -21.14 -22.99
C SER A 12 27.95 -22.27 -22.24
N ILE A 13 27.90 -22.22 -20.90
CA ILE A 13 28.46 -23.23 -20.02
C ILE A 13 27.34 -23.72 -19.10
N PRO A 14 26.53 -24.71 -19.51
CA PRO A 14 25.38 -25.14 -18.70
C PRO A 14 25.77 -25.89 -17.41
N ALA A 15 26.97 -26.46 -17.38
CA ALA A 15 27.56 -27.16 -16.23
C ALA A 15 26.71 -28.33 -15.70
N ASP A 16 26.25 -28.28 -14.45
CA ASP A 16 25.75 -29.42 -13.69
C ASP A 16 24.25 -29.32 -13.33
N GLY A 17 23.67 -30.46 -12.94
CA GLY A 17 22.32 -30.55 -12.37
C GLY A 17 21.24 -29.97 -13.28
N ILE A 18 20.46 -29.01 -12.77
CA ILE A 18 19.40 -28.32 -13.55
C ILE A 18 19.96 -27.31 -14.57
N GLY A 19 21.24 -26.97 -14.51
CA GLY A 19 21.89 -25.98 -15.37
C GLY A 19 21.62 -26.18 -16.87
N PRO A 20 21.83 -27.38 -17.45
CA PRO A 20 21.45 -27.70 -18.82
C PRO A 20 19.99 -27.37 -19.18
N GLU A 21 19.03 -27.66 -18.31
CA GLU A 21 17.60 -27.43 -18.59
C GLU A 21 17.28 -25.94 -18.64
N VAL A 22 17.70 -25.19 -17.61
CA VAL A 22 17.35 -23.77 -17.49
C VAL A 22 18.12 -22.90 -18.47
N ILE A 23 19.39 -23.21 -18.75
CA ILE A 23 20.19 -22.49 -19.75
C ILE A 23 19.61 -22.71 -21.15
N ASN A 24 19.17 -23.93 -21.48
CA ASN A 24 18.50 -24.19 -22.74
C ASN A 24 17.16 -23.43 -22.85
N ALA A 25 16.39 -23.32 -21.75
CA ALA A 25 15.21 -22.47 -21.70
C ALA A 25 15.56 -20.99 -21.98
N GLY A 26 16.60 -20.46 -21.33
CA GLY A 26 17.11 -19.11 -21.55
C GLY A 26 17.50 -18.84 -23.00
N ILE A 27 18.27 -19.75 -23.61
CA ILE A 27 18.67 -19.67 -25.03
C ILE A 27 17.44 -19.69 -25.94
N THR A 28 16.43 -20.53 -25.63
CA THR A 28 15.18 -20.58 -26.40
C THR A 28 14.44 -19.25 -26.38
N ALA A 29 14.32 -18.62 -25.21
CA ALA A 29 13.71 -17.30 -25.07
C ALA A 29 14.51 -16.20 -25.79
N LEU A 30 15.85 -16.23 -25.66
CA LEU A 30 16.75 -15.29 -26.34
C LEU A 30 16.67 -15.41 -27.86
N ASN A 31 16.61 -16.62 -28.41
CA ASN A 31 16.44 -16.83 -29.84
C ASN A 31 15.11 -16.24 -30.32
N ALA A 32 14.00 -16.53 -29.63
CA ALA A 32 12.69 -15.94 -29.95
C ALA A 32 12.70 -14.41 -29.90
N LEU A 33 13.44 -13.82 -28.94
CA LEU A 33 13.61 -12.38 -28.82
C LEU A 33 14.40 -11.80 -30.00
N THR A 34 15.55 -12.41 -30.36
CA THR A 34 16.35 -11.96 -31.51
C THR A 34 15.58 -12.08 -32.83
N ASP A 35 14.81 -13.14 -33.02
CA ASP A 35 13.94 -13.35 -34.20
C ASP A 35 12.82 -12.31 -34.29
N THR A 36 12.31 -11.86 -33.13
CA THR A 36 11.26 -10.84 -33.04
C THR A 36 11.81 -9.44 -33.30
N PHE A 37 12.95 -9.09 -32.71
CA PHE A 37 13.51 -7.74 -32.80
C PHE A 37 14.25 -7.50 -34.10
N LYS A 38 14.97 -8.50 -34.61
CA LYS A 38 15.80 -8.41 -35.83
C LYS A 38 16.75 -7.20 -35.84
N THR A 39 17.21 -6.75 -34.67
CA THR A 39 18.19 -5.66 -34.54
C THR A 39 19.60 -6.18 -34.24
N PHE A 40 19.72 -7.33 -33.58
CA PHE A 40 20.97 -7.99 -33.23
C PHE A 40 20.81 -9.52 -33.34
N LYS A 41 21.94 -10.24 -33.27
CA LYS A 41 22.02 -11.69 -33.22
C LYS A 41 22.87 -12.15 -32.05
N LEU A 42 22.56 -13.31 -31.51
CA LEU A 42 23.35 -14.00 -30.50
C LEU A 42 23.80 -15.34 -31.07
N GLU A 43 25.11 -15.60 -31.03
CA GLU A 43 25.71 -16.87 -31.44
C GLU A 43 26.24 -17.59 -30.21
N PHE A 44 25.60 -18.70 -29.85
CA PHE A 44 25.99 -19.48 -28.69
C PHE A 44 27.01 -20.55 -29.07
N LYS A 45 28.12 -20.59 -28.31
CA LYS A 45 29.07 -21.69 -28.34
C LYS A 45 28.99 -22.45 -27.03
N ASN A 46 28.60 -23.72 -27.12
CA ASN A 46 28.44 -24.57 -25.95
C ASN A 46 29.78 -25.17 -25.52
N TYR A 47 30.04 -25.14 -24.21
CA TYR A 47 31.16 -25.78 -23.55
C TYR A 47 30.62 -26.80 -22.55
N ASP A 48 31.15 -28.01 -22.58
CA ASP A 48 30.73 -29.15 -21.75
C ASP A 48 31.41 -29.17 -20.37
N TRP A 49 31.84 -28.01 -19.87
CA TRP A 49 32.59 -27.89 -18.62
C TRP A 49 31.66 -28.12 -17.42
N SER A 50 31.81 -29.28 -16.79
CA SER A 50 30.92 -29.84 -15.78
C SER A 50 31.68 -30.76 -14.84
N SER A 51 31.03 -31.18 -13.75
CA SER A 51 31.56 -32.19 -12.83
C SER A 51 31.76 -33.54 -13.52
N GLU A 52 30.98 -33.84 -14.56
CA GLU A 52 31.19 -35.03 -15.39
C GLU A 52 32.49 -34.94 -16.22
N THR A 53 32.79 -33.77 -16.79
CA THR A 53 34.05 -33.52 -17.50
C THR A 53 35.24 -33.56 -16.54
N TYR A 54 35.08 -33.02 -15.33
CA TYR A 54 36.08 -33.13 -14.27
C TYR A 54 36.33 -34.61 -13.89
N LYS A 55 35.30 -35.42 -13.71
CA LYS A 55 35.45 -36.85 -13.41
C LYS A 55 36.18 -37.62 -14.50
N LYS A 56 35.99 -37.25 -15.77
CA LYS A 56 36.66 -37.90 -16.92
C LYS A 56 38.10 -37.44 -17.11
N THR A 57 38.40 -36.17 -16.89
CA THR A 57 39.66 -35.54 -17.32
C THR A 57 40.55 -35.06 -16.16
N GLY A 58 40.01 -35.00 -14.94
CA GLY A 58 40.64 -34.38 -13.77
C GLY A 58 40.62 -32.85 -13.78
N LYS A 59 39.99 -32.20 -14.77
CA LYS A 59 39.94 -30.73 -14.91
C LYS A 59 38.53 -30.28 -15.31
N TYR A 60 38.06 -29.18 -14.72
CA TYR A 60 36.81 -28.54 -15.16
C TYR A 60 37.03 -27.72 -16.43
N ILE A 61 38.12 -26.94 -16.47
CA ILE A 61 38.51 -26.13 -17.62
C ILE A 61 39.67 -26.83 -18.34
N PRO A 62 39.50 -27.23 -19.61
CA PRO A 62 40.57 -27.79 -20.43
C PRO A 62 41.74 -26.80 -20.62
N ASP A 63 42.91 -27.32 -20.97
CA ASP A 63 44.09 -26.47 -21.22
C ASP A 63 43.81 -25.48 -22.37
N GLY A 64 44.04 -24.19 -22.11
CA GLY A 64 43.71 -23.11 -23.06
C GLY A 64 42.25 -22.64 -23.04
N GLY A 65 41.37 -23.26 -22.25
CA GLY A 65 39.94 -22.91 -22.21
C GLY A 65 39.68 -21.45 -21.82
N LEU A 66 40.44 -20.88 -20.87
CA LEU A 66 40.30 -19.46 -20.54
C LEU A 66 40.67 -18.53 -21.72
N GLU A 67 41.71 -18.86 -22.50
CA GLU A 67 42.06 -18.08 -23.71
C GLU A 67 41.00 -18.16 -24.81
N GLU A 68 40.23 -19.25 -24.82
CA GLU A 68 39.08 -19.41 -25.69
C GLU A 68 37.90 -18.55 -25.22
N LEU A 69 37.62 -18.54 -23.91
CA LEU A 69 36.55 -17.72 -23.33
C LEU A 69 36.76 -16.23 -23.57
N LYS A 70 38.00 -15.73 -23.47
CA LYS A 70 38.34 -14.31 -23.71
C LYS A 70 37.84 -13.74 -25.04
N ARG A 71 37.56 -14.61 -26.03
CA ARG A 71 37.14 -14.22 -27.38
C ARG A 71 35.64 -13.95 -27.50
N HIS A 72 34.87 -14.29 -26.48
CA HIS A 72 33.42 -14.09 -26.45
C HIS A 72 33.07 -12.71 -25.88
N ASP A 73 31.89 -12.22 -26.21
CA ASP A 73 31.36 -10.95 -25.69
C ASP A 73 30.77 -11.10 -24.27
N ALA A 74 30.23 -12.29 -23.97
CA ALA A 74 29.70 -12.64 -22.65
C ALA A 74 29.70 -14.16 -22.42
N ILE A 75 29.59 -14.56 -21.16
CA ILE A 75 29.45 -15.95 -20.73
C ILE A 75 28.06 -16.14 -20.10
N PHE A 76 27.31 -17.14 -20.56
CA PHE A 76 26.03 -17.55 -20.01
C PHE A 76 26.19 -18.90 -19.30
N PHE A 77 26.14 -18.87 -17.98
CA PHE A 77 26.65 -19.93 -17.11
C PHE A 77 25.53 -20.54 -16.25
N GLY A 78 25.48 -21.87 -16.15
CA GLY A 78 24.53 -22.62 -15.33
C GLY A 78 25.04 -22.88 -13.90
N ALA A 79 24.47 -23.85 -13.20
CA ALA A 79 24.94 -24.19 -11.85
C ALA A 79 26.13 -25.17 -11.92
N VAL A 80 27.10 -25.04 -11.00
CA VAL A 80 28.25 -25.97 -10.88
C VAL A 80 28.28 -26.62 -9.51
N GLY A 81 28.60 -27.92 -9.50
CA GLY A 81 28.72 -28.74 -8.30
C GLY A 81 28.02 -30.07 -8.49
N ALA A 82 28.48 -31.11 -7.78
CA ALA A 82 27.90 -32.44 -7.81
C ALA A 82 28.05 -33.14 -6.43
N PRO A 83 27.09 -33.97 -5.98
CA PRO A 83 27.16 -34.60 -4.66
C PRO A 83 28.38 -35.50 -4.46
N ASP A 84 28.97 -36.00 -5.56
CA ASP A 84 30.13 -36.88 -5.60
C ASP A 84 31.46 -36.14 -5.83
N VAL A 85 31.44 -34.80 -5.94
CA VAL A 85 32.63 -33.96 -6.05
C VAL A 85 32.66 -32.97 -4.88
N PRO A 86 33.74 -32.91 -4.07
CA PRO A 86 33.82 -31.96 -2.97
C PRO A 86 33.62 -30.50 -3.43
N ASP A 87 32.80 -29.73 -2.70
CA ASP A 87 32.40 -28.37 -3.07
C ASP A 87 33.59 -27.42 -3.29
N HIS A 88 34.64 -27.56 -2.47
CA HIS A 88 35.86 -26.77 -2.59
C HIS A 88 36.65 -27.06 -3.88
N ILE A 89 36.37 -28.16 -4.58
CA ILE A 89 37.00 -28.46 -5.88
C ILE A 89 36.16 -27.87 -7.01
N SER A 90 34.84 -28.06 -7.00
CA SER A 90 33.94 -27.62 -8.06
C SER A 90 33.89 -26.09 -8.19
N LEU A 91 33.78 -25.38 -7.06
CA LEU A 91 33.75 -23.91 -7.02
C LEU A 91 35.06 -23.30 -7.52
N TRP A 92 36.20 -23.80 -7.01
CA TRP A 92 37.52 -23.26 -7.31
C TRP A 92 38.03 -23.65 -8.70
N GLY A 93 37.66 -24.83 -9.19
CA GLY A 93 38.13 -25.36 -10.47
C GLY A 93 37.44 -24.78 -11.71
N LEU A 94 36.26 -24.18 -11.56
CA LEU A 94 35.49 -23.62 -12.68
C LEU A 94 35.11 -22.16 -12.45
N ARG A 95 34.16 -21.89 -11.55
CA ARG A 95 33.57 -20.54 -11.38
C ARG A 95 34.62 -19.52 -10.94
N LEU A 96 35.35 -19.80 -9.85
CA LEU A 96 36.36 -18.84 -9.36
C LEU A 96 37.55 -18.72 -10.31
N ALA A 97 37.94 -19.82 -10.97
CA ALA A 97 38.99 -19.79 -11.99
C ALA A 97 38.65 -18.80 -13.13
N ILE A 98 37.38 -18.69 -13.53
CA ILE A 98 36.90 -17.68 -14.48
C ILE A 98 36.89 -16.29 -13.83
N CYS A 99 36.15 -16.13 -12.71
CA CYS A 99 35.93 -14.81 -12.09
C CYS A 99 37.22 -14.09 -11.72
N GLN A 100 38.18 -14.80 -11.09
CA GLN A 100 39.44 -14.23 -10.64
C GLN A 100 40.34 -13.85 -11.82
N THR A 101 40.44 -14.73 -12.83
CA THR A 101 41.29 -14.50 -14.00
C THR A 101 40.78 -13.33 -14.84
N PHE A 102 39.47 -13.20 -15.01
CA PHE A 102 38.85 -12.15 -15.82
C PHE A 102 38.49 -10.89 -15.04
N GLN A 103 38.96 -10.75 -13.80
CA GLN A 103 38.67 -9.57 -12.96
C GLN A 103 37.17 -9.28 -12.86
N GLN A 104 36.33 -10.33 -12.80
CA GLN A 104 34.88 -10.20 -12.61
C GLN A 104 34.55 -9.90 -11.14
N TYR A 105 35.09 -8.79 -10.62
CA TYR A 105 35.11 -8.46 -9.20
C TYR A 105 33.77 -7.91 -8.70
N ALA A 106 32.94 -7.37 -9.59
CA ALA A 106 31.64 -6.82 -9.24
C ALA A 106 30.54 -7.85 -9.50
N ASN A 107 30.11 -8.54 -8.46
CA ASN A 107 28.97 -9.44 -8.53
C ASN A 107 27.69 -8.67 -8.19
N VAL A 108 26.82 -8.48 -9.17
CA VAL A 108 25.58 -7.68 -9.06
C VAL A 108 24.40 -8.63 -8.98
N ARG A 109 23.58 -8.46 -7.94
CA ARG A 109 22.41 -9.28 -7.64
C ARG A 109 21.19 -8.37 -7.45
N PRO A 110 20.50 -8.00 -8.55
CA PRO A 110 19.18 -7.40 -8.48
C PRO A 110 18.19 -8.35 -7.78
N THR A 111 17.28 -7.82 -6.99
CA THR A 111 16.24 -8.61 -6.33
C THR A 111 14.97 -7.80 -6.25
N ARG A 112 13.87 -8.35 -6.75
CA ARG A 112 12.54 -7.74 -6.66
C ARG A 112 11.44 -8.78 -6.67
N VAL A 113 10.29 -8.42 -6.12
CA VAL A 113 9.08 -9.25 -6.22
C VAL A 113 8.47 -9.05 -7.62
N PHE A 114 8.40 -10.11 -8.42
CA PHE A 114 7.86 -10.06 -9.78
C PHE A 114 6.32 -9.91 -9.76
N ARG A 115 5.75 -9.22 -10.76
CA ARG A 115 4.29 -9.20 -10.96
C ARG A 115 3.78 -10.63 -11.09
N GLY A 116 2.74 -10.97 -10.33
CA GLY A 116 2.18 -12.34 -10.30
C GLY A 116 2.92 -13.35 -9.42
N THR A 117 3.99 -12.94 -8.72
CA THR A 117 4.64 -13.78 -7.69
C THR A 117 4.35 -13.24 -6.29
N GLU A 118 4.49 -14.10 -5.28
CA GLU A 118 4.27 -13.73 -3.88
C GLU A 118 5.57 -13.81 -3.08
N SER A 119 5.82 -12.76 -2.29
CA SER A 119 6.88 -12.77 -1.28
C SER A 119 6.41 -13.55 -0.03
N PRO A 120 7.29 -14.30 0.68
CA PRO A 120 6.97 -14.85 2.00
C PRO A 120 6.81 -13.77 3.08
N LEU A 121 7.17 -12.51 2.82
CA LEU A 121 6.95 -11.40 3.75
C LEU A 121 5.46 -11.00 3.74
N ARG A 122 4.84 -10.99 4.92
CA ARG A 122 3.39 -10.80 5.13
C ARG A 122 2.77 -9.54 4.51
N LYS A 123 3.58 -8.56 4.09
CA LYS A 123 3.17 -7.24 3.58
C LYS A 123 4.17 -6.69 2.54
N CYS A 124 4.73 -7.54 1.70
CA CYS A 124 5.67 -7.12 0.66
C CYS A 124 5.06 -7.37 -0.73
N GLY A 125 4.64 -6.29 -1.39
CA GLY A 125 4.22 -6.30 -2.78
C GLY A 125 5.38 -6.06 -3.76
N PRO A 126 5.09 -6.04 -5.07
CA PRO A 126 6.09 -5.85 -6.14
C PRO A 126 6.98 -4.61 -6.00
N ASN A 127 6.50 -3.54 -5.36
CA ASN A 127 7.23 -2.27 -5.23
C ASN A 127 7.92 -2.09 -3.87
N ASP A 128 7.77 -3.03 -2.94
CA ASP A 128 8.29 -2.90 -1.57
C ASP A 128 9.71 -3.49 -1.42
N LEU A 129 10.11 -4.34 -2.36
CA LEU A 129 11.43 -4.95 -2.47
C LEU A 129 11.93 -4.75 -3.90
N ASP A 130 12.84 -3.79 -4.09
CA ASP A 130 13.62 -3.57 -5.32
C ASP A 130 15.02 -3.17 -4.86
N TRP A 131 15.89 -4.16 -4.75
CA TRP A 131 17.26 -3.99 -4.26
C TRP A 131 18.28 -4.34 -5.33
N VAL A 132 19.45 -3.73 -5.24
CA VAL A 132 20.64 -4.15 -5.97
C VAL A 132 21.75 -4.42 -4.97
N ILE A 133 22.09 -5.69 -4.77
CA ILE A 133 23.19 -6.10 -3.90
C ILE A 133 24.45 -6.22 -4.76
N ILE A 134 25.51 -5.55 -4.32
CA ILE A 134 26.82 -5.50 -4.94
C ILE A 134 27.80 -6.21 -4.02
N ARG A 135 28.26 -7.36 -4.49
CA ARG A 135 29.18 -8.24 -3.80
C ARG A 135 30.57 -8.07 -4.37
N GLU A 136 31.55 -7.86 -3.49
CA GLU A 136 32.95 -8.01 -3.85
C GLU A 136 33.24 -9.51 -4.09
N ASN A 137 33.67 -9.85 -5.31
CA ASN A 137 33.68 -11.23 -5.81
C ASN A 137 35.10 -11.79 -6.02
N SER A 138 36.15 -11.03 -5.71
CA SER A 138 37.54 -11.43 -5.99
C SER A 138 38.42 -11.58 -4.74
N GLU A 139 38.08 -10.89 -3.66
CA GLU A 139 38.80 -10.84 -2.40
C GLU A 139 37.90 -11.34 -1.25
N GLY A 140 38.25 -11.01 0.00
CA GLY A 140 37.68 -11.60 1.19
C GLY A 140 38.09 -13.07 1.31
N GLU A 141 37.11 -13.94 1.57
CA GLU A 141 37.27 -15.38 1.66
C GLU A 141 37.68 -16.02 0.32
N TYR A 142 37.42 -15.33 -0.81
CA TYR A 142 37.80 -15.81 -2.14
C TYR A 142 39.25 -15.51 -2.52
N ALA A 143 40.00 -14.81 -1.68
CA ALA A 143 41.42 -14.55 -1.94
C ALA A 143 42.31 -15.81 -1.86
N GLY A 144 41.78 -16.91 -1.29
CA GLY A 144 42.47 -18.21 -1.24
C GLY A 144 43.70 -18.24 -0.33
N GLN A 145 43.79 -17.31 0.62
CA GLN A 145 44.90 -17.24 1.57
C GLN A 145 44.60 -18.07 2.81
N GLY A 146 45.46 -19.04 3.09
CA GLY A 146 45.26 -20.02 4.13
C GLY A 146 46.04 -21.29 3.88
N GLY A 147 45.67 -22.36 4.58
CA GLY A 147 46.25 -23.67 4.35
C GLY A 147 46.03 -24.64 5.51
N ARG A 148 46.39 -25.90 5.28
CA ARG A 148 46.30 -26.99 6.26
C ARG A 148 47.69 -27.51 6.60
N SER A 149 48.04 -27.49 7.88
CA SER A 149 49.26 -28.08 8.45
C SER A 149 48.95 -29.44 9.09
N HIS A 150 49.86 -30.40 8.92
CA HIS A 150 49.71 -31.78 9.44
C HIS A 150 48.44 -32.51 8.95
N ALA A 151 48.12 -32.38 7.67
CA ALA A 151 46.90 -32.93 7.09
C ALA A 151 46.68 -34.43 7.41
N GLY A 152 45.49 -34.76 7.90
CA GLY A 152 45.09 -36.13 8.25
C GLY A 152 45.64 -36.62 9.60
N LYS A 153 46.17 -35.75 10.46
CA LYS A 153 46.61 -36.08 11.83
C LYS A 153 45.64 -35.52 12.87
N PRO A 154 45.57 -36.09 14.10
CA PRO A 154 44.70 -35.56 15.16
C PRO A 154 45.01 -34.12 15.60
N TRP A 155 46.23 -33.63 15.33
CA TRP A 155 46.69 -32.26 15.63
C TRP A 155 46.75 -31.37 14.38
N GLU A 156 45.96 -31.72 13.36
CA GLU A 156 45.83 -30.91 12.16
C GLU A 156 45.33 -29.49 12.48
N VAL A 157 45.92 -28.50 11.80
CA VAL A 157 45.56 -27.09 11.93
C VAL A 157 45.23 -26.54 10.55
N ALA A 158 44.09 -25.87 10.43
CA ALA A 158 43.70 -25.12 9.24
C ALA A 158 43.62 -23.62 9.57
N THR A 159 44.12 -22.78 8.69
CA THR A 159 43.93 -21.32 8.78
C THR A 159 43.29 -20.84 7.50
N GLU A 160 42.29 -19.96 7.63
CA GLU A 160 41.73 -19.20 6.52
C GLU A 160 41.75 -17.72 6.84
N VAL A 161 42.19 -16.92 5.86
CA VAL A 161 42.46 -15.50 6.03
C VAL A 161 41.74 -14.71 4.95
N SER A 162 40.73 -13.94 5.36
CA SER A 162 40.07 -12.99 4.47
C SER A 162 41.01 -11.84 4.14
N ILE A 163 41.25 -11.60 2.84
CA ILE A 163 42.12 -10.51 2.37
C ILE A 163 41.27 -9.37 1.85
N PHE A 164 41.62 -8.14 2.19
CA PHE A 164 41.01 -6.95 1.63
C PHE A 164 42.12 -5.98 1.25
N SER A 165 42.35 -5.80 -0.04
CA SER A 165 43.29 -4.80 -0.53
C SER A 165 42.58 -3.46 -0.65
N ARG A 166 43.31 -2.36 -0.44
CA ARG A 166 42.74 -1.02 -0.66
C ARG A 166 42.21 -0.86 -2.09
N HIS A 167 42.91 -1.43 -3.07
CA HIS A 167 42.51 -1.40 -4.48
C HIS A 167 41.17 -2.12 -4.71
N GLY A 168 41.03 -3.35 -4.19
CA GLY A 168 39.82 -4.15 -4.29
C GLY A 168 38.61 -3.49 -3.62
N VAL A 169 38.81 -2.96 -2.42
CA VAL A 169 37.78 -2.21 -1.70
C VAL A 169 37.39 -0.91 -2.42
N GLU A 170 38.35 -0.13 -2.91
CA GLU A 170 38.05 1.14 -3.57
C GLU A 170 37.25 0.94 -4.87
N ARG A 171 37.65 -0.02 -5.70
CA ARG A 171 36.98 -0.28 -6.99
C ARG A 171 35.55 -0.77 -6.83
N ILE A 172 35.28 -1.64 -5.84
CA ILE A 172 33.92 -2.13 -5.60
C ILE A 172 33.05 -1.05 -4.98
N MET A 173 33.60 -0.23 -4.09
CA MET A 173 32.89 0.93 -3.53
C MET A 173 32.49 1.90 -4.63
N ARG A 174 33.43 2.32 -5.49
CA ARG A 174 33.13 3.22 -6.62
C ARG A 174 32.04 2.66 -7.51
N PHE A 175 32.14 1.38 -7.88
CA PHE A 175 31.11 0.71 -8.67
C PHE A 175 29.73 0.73 -7.96
N ALA A 176 29.69 0.54 -6.65
CA ALA A 176 28.46 0.60 -5.87
C ALA A 176 27.86 2.00 -5.76
N PHE A 177 28.70 3.02 -5.58
CA PHE A 177 28.29 4.42 -5.62
C PHE A 177 27.71 4.81 -6.98
N GLU A 178 28.38 4.44 -8.08
CA GLU A 178 27.88 4.69 -9.44
C GLU A 178 26.55 3.98 -9.72
N THR A 179 26.39 2.77 -9.19
CA THR A 179 25.14 2.01 -9.32
C THR A 179 24.02 2.68 -8.54
N ALA A 180 24.28 3.08 -7.28
CA ALA A 180 23.32 3.80 -6.47
C ALA A 180 22.93 5.15 -7.10
N GLN A 181 23.90 5.90 -7.62
CA GLN A 181 23.67 7.21 -8.25
C GLN A 181 22.74 7.13 -9.47
N LYS A 182 22.78 6.03 -10.22
CA LYS A 182 21.89 5.79 -11.38
C LYS A 182 20.47 5.38 -10.98
N ARG A 183 20.25 4.94 -9.74
CA ARG A 183 18.92 4.53 -9.24
C ARG A 183 18.13 5.74 -8.73
N PRO A 184 16.78 5.72 -8.83
CA PRO A 184 15.94 6.88 -8.47
C PRO A 184 16.12 7.37 -7.03
N ARG A 185 16.41 6.46 -6.10
CA ARG A 185 16.53 6.77 -4.67
C ARG A 185 17.92 7.26 -4.26
N LYS A 186 18.94 7.04 -5.10
CA LYS A 186 20.34 7.39 -4.82
C LYS A 186 20.79 7.01 -3.41
N LEU A 187 20.45 5.80 -2.98
CA LEU A 187 20.70 5.31 -1.61
C LEU A 187 21.62 4.10 -1.64
N LEU A 188 22.76 4.20 -0.93
CA LEU A 188 23.73 3.13 -0.75
C LEU A 188 23.87 2.75 0.73
N THR A 189 23.64 1.48 1.06
CA THR A 189 23.94 0.91 2.38
C THR A 189 25.24 0.11 2.31
N VAL A 190 26.26 0.57 3.06
CA VAL A 190 27.55 -0.11 3.23
C VAL A 190 27.44 -1.10 4.39
N VAL A 191 27.48 -2.39 4.08
CA VAL A 191 27.40 -3.46 5.08
C VAL A 191 28.80 -3.83 5.56
N THR A 192 28.96 -3.96 6.87
CA THR A 192 30.24 -4.21 7.53
C THR A 192 30.08 -5.13 8.75
N LYS A 193 31.20 -5.54 9.35
CA LYS A 193 31.24 -6.12 10.70
C LYS A 193 32.46 -5.60 11.47
N SER A 194 32.73 -4.30 11.35
CA SER A 194 33.92 -3.66 11.93
C SER A 194 33.99 -3.71 13.46
N ASN A 195 32.88 -3.98 14.14
CA ASN A 195 32.88 -4.26 15.58
C ASN A 195 33.56 -5.58 15.97
N ALA A 196 33.62 -6.57 15.07
CA ALA A 196 34.29 -7.86 15.30
C ALA A 196 35.56 -8.03 14.46
N GLN A 197 35.53 -7.62 13.19
CA GLN A 197 36.65 -7.75 12.25
C GLN A 197 37.47 -6.45 12.18
N ARG A 198 38.26 -6.22 13.22
CA ARG A 198 38.91 -4.92 13.52
C ARG A 198 39.95 -4.41 12.50
N ASN A 199 40.33 -5.21 11.51
CA ASN A 199 41.32 -4.82 10.50
C ASN A 199 40.66 -4.65 9.12
N GLY A 200 40.25 -5.75 8.49
CA GLY A 200 39.66 -5.73 7.14
C GLY A 200 38.39 -4.86 7.05
N MET A 201 37.45 -5.04 7.99
CA MET A 201 36.19 -4.27 7.95
C MET A 201 36.36 -2.81 8.39
N VAL A 202 37.44 -2.48 9.10
CA VAL A 202 37.78 -1.07 9.39
C VAL A 202 38.34 -0.41 8.14
N LEU A 203 39.23 -1.08 7.40
CA LEU A 203 39.68 -0.60 6.09
C LEU A 203 38.52 -0.43 5.10
N TRP A 204 37.58 -1.38 5.09
CA TRP A 204 36.33 -1.29 4.33
C TRP A 204 35.53 -0.01 4.64
N ASP A 205 35.29 0.25 5.92
CA ASP A 205 34.59 1.45 6.39
C ASP A 205 35.35 2.76 6.05
N GLU A 206 36.68 2.77 6.17
CA GLU A 206 37.52 3.92 5.86
C GLU A 206 37.50 4.27 4.37
N VAL A 207 37.68 3.28 3.49
CA VAL A 207 37.66 3.48 2.05
C VAL A 207 36.28 3.91 1.57
N ALA A 208 35.19 3.34 2.13
CA ALA A 208 33.84 3.78 1.80
C ALA A 208 33.63 5.28 2.06
N LYS A 209 34.11 5.78 3.21
CA LYS A 209 34.05 7.22 3.54
C LYS A 209 34.87 8.08 2.58
N LEU A 210 36.03 7.60 2.16
CA LEU A 210 36.89 8.31 1.21
C LEU A 210 36.22 8.42 -0.17
N VAL A 211 35.67 7.31 -0.67
CA VAL A 211 34.97 7.30 -1.97
C VAL A 211 33.70 8.13 -1.93
N ALA A 212 32.96 8.16 -0.81
CA ALA A 212 31.72 8.92 -0.67
C ALA A 212 31.88 10.42 -0.97
N VAL A 213 33.08 10.98 -0.79
CA VAL A 213 33.38 12.39 -1.10
C VAL A 213 33.16 12.70 -2.59
N ASP A 214 33.37 11.73 -3.47
CA ASP A 214 33.22 11.90 -4.92
C ASP A 214 31.74 11.79 -5.37
N PHE A 215 30.82 11.38 -4.48
CA PHE A 215 29.41 11.13 -4.78
C PHE A 215 28.47 11.86 -3.80
N PRO A 216 28.50 13.20 -3.74
CA PRO A 216 27.76 13.97 -2.74
C PRO A 216 26.23 13.91 -2.89
N ASP A 217 25.71 13.43 -4.03
CA ASP A 217 24.29 13.26 -4.29
C ASP A 217 23.76 11.85 -3.93
N VAL A 218 24.64 10.95 -3.49
CA VAL A 218 24.26 9.62 -2.99
C VAL A 218 24.14 9.67 -1.47
N THR A 219 22.97 9.31 -0.96
CA THR A 219 22.76 9.12 0.48
C THR A 219 23.45 7.82 0.90
N VAL A 220 24.35 7.90 1.88
CA VAL A 220 25.11 6.75 2.39
C VAL A 220 24.62 6.38 3.77
N ASP A 221 24.34 5.10 3.94
CA ASP A 221 24.03 4.45 5.21
C ASP A 221 25.10 3.38 5.52
N LYS A 222 25.35 3.11 6.80
CA LYS A 222 26.29 2.07 7.23
C LYS A 222 25.60 1.12 8.21
N MET A 223 25.67 -0.18 7.94
CA MET A 223 25.00 -1.19 8.77
C MET A 223 25.90 -2.37 9.09
N LEU A 224 25.75 -2.94 10.29
CA LEU A 224 26.38 -4.22 10.62
C LEU A 224 25.60 -5.36 9.95
N VAL A 225 26.28 -6.39 9.44
CA VAL A 225 25.63 -7.48 8.66
C VAL A 225 24.52 -8.22 9.44
N ASP A 226 24.64 -8.36 10.75
CA ASP A 226 23.60 -8.94 11.61
C ASP A 226 22.39 -8.03 11.79
N ALA A 227 22.59 -6.72 11.84
CA ALA A 227 21.49 -5.77 11.81
C ALA A 227 20.87 -5.68 10.40
N MET A 228 21.68 -5.90 9.36
CA MET A 228 21.21 -5.89 7.98
C MET A 228 20.18 -7.00 7.73
N THR A 229 20.41 -8.22 8.24
CA THR A 229 19.43 -9.32 8.09
C THR A 229 18.09 -8.99 8.74
N THR A 230 18.07 -8.30 9.88
CA THR A 230 16.81 -7.89 10.52
C THR A 230 16.12 -6.78 9.72
N ARG A 231 16.87 -5.80 9.20
CA ARG A 231 16.31 -4.72 8.39
C ARG A 231 15.72 -5.21 7.07
N MET A 232 16.37 -6.15 6.40
CA MET A 232 15.85 -6.78 5.17
C MET A 232 14.47 -7.44 5.39
N VAL A 233 14.19 -7.93 6.60
CA VAL A 233 12.90 -8.57 6.93
C VAL A 233 11.88 -7.57 7.45
N LEU A 234 12.30 -6.66 8.33
CA LEU A 234 11.39 -5.79 9.10
C LEU A 234 11.09 -4.45 8.40
N LYS A 235 12.03 -3.92 7.62
CA LYS A 235 11.93 -2.64 6.92
C LYS A 235 12.50 -2.76 5.49
N PRO A 236 12.04 -3.73 4.67
CA PRO A 236 12.62 -4.01 3.35
C PRO A 236 12.65 -2.78 2.42
N GLU A 237 11.63 -1.93 2.49
CA GLU A 237 11.46 -0.72 1.69
C GLU A 237 12.52 0.35 2.00
N SER A 238 13.19 0.25 3.16
CA SER A 238 14.23 1.21 3.58
C SER A 238 15.59 0.98 2.91
N LEU A 239 15.71 -0.04 2.05
CA LEU A 239 16.94 -0.44 1.37
C LEU A 239 16.81 -0.22 -0.15
N ASP A 240 17.93 0.03 -0.82
CA ASP A 240 17.97 0.28 -2.26
C ASP A 240 19.21 -0.37 -2.90
N THR A 241 20.38 0.27 -2.82
CA THR A 241 21.66 -0.34 -3.21
C THR A 241 22.41 -0.79 -1.97
N ILE A 242 22.95 -1.99 -1.98
CA ILE A 242 23.67 -2.57 -0.84
C ILE A 242 25.05 -3.00 -1.33
N VAL A 243 26.11 -2.63 -0.62
CA VAL A 243 27.47 -3.12 -0.90
C VAL A 243 28.01 -3.89 0.29
N ALA A 244 28.52 -5.09 0.04
CA ALA A 244 29.16 -5.90 1.07
C ALA A 244 30.31 -6.75 0.52
N THR A 245 31.11 -7.26 1.44
CA THR A 245 32.20 -8.20 1.16
C THR A 245 31.64 -9.54 0.69
N ASN A 246 32.52 -10.39 0.16
CA ASN A 246 32.15 -11.66 -0.44
C ASN A 246 31.17 -12.49 0.38
N LEU A 247 31.59 -12.96 1.56
CA LEU A 247 30.77 -13.82 2.43
C LEU A 247 29.50 -13.13 2.93
N HIS A 248 29.58 -11.84 3.27
CA HIS A 248 28.41 -11.10 3.75
C HIS A 248 27.35 -10.97 2.67
N ALA A 249 27.72 -10.55 1.45
CA ALA A 249 26.75 -10.39 0.38
C ALA A 249 26.20 -11.72 -0.12
N ASP A 250 26.98 -12.81 -0.09
CA ASP A 250 26.51 -14.15 -0.42
C ASP A 250 25.27 -14.52 0.43
N ILE A 251 25.43 -14.47 1.75
CA ILE A 251 24.35 -14.75 2.72
C ILE A 251 23.18 -13.77 2.55
N LEU A 252 23.45 -12.47 2.42
CA LEU A 252 22.38 -11.48 2.30
C LEU A 252 21.60 -11.63 1.00
N SER A 253 22.25 -11.99 -0.10
CA SER A 253 21.58 -12.14 -1.38
C SER A 253 20.73 -13.42 -1.47
N ASP A 254 21.13 -14.51 -0.82
CA ASP A 254 20.30 -15.71 -0.69
C ASP A 254 19.05 -15.44 0.17
N LEU A 255 19.23 -14.66 1.25
CA LEU A 255 18.11 -14.14 2.02
C LEU A 255 17.21 -13.27 1.13
N ALA A 256 17.78 -12.33 0.37
CA ALA A 256 17.02 -11.45 -0.52
C ALA A 256 16.19 -12.23 -1.54
N ALA A 257 16.79 -13.22 -2.21
CA ALA A 257 16.11 -14.07 -3.19
C ALA A 257 14.92 -14.82 -2.55
N SER A 258 15.14 -15.39 -1.37
CA SER A 258 14.09 -16.06 -0.60
C SER A 258 12.97 -15.10 -0.21
N LEU A 259 13.31 -13.88 0.23
CA LEU A 259 12.34 -12.83 0.57
C LEU A 259 11.58 -12.29 -0.65
N ALA A 260 12.12 -12.41 -1.86
CA ALA A 260 11.43 -12.00 -3.08
C ALA A 260 10.42 -13.05 -3.59
N GLY A 261 10.48 -14.29 -3.10
CA GLY A 261 9.50 -15.34 -3.40
C GLY A 261 10.14 -16.72 -3.55
N SER A 262 11.29 -16.82 -4.23
CA SER A 262 12.01 -18.07 -4.42
C SER A 262 13.49 -17.80 -4.76
N ILE A 263 14.38 -18.71 -4.43
CA ILE A 263 15.76 -18.65 -4.95
C ILE A 263 15.79 -18.78 -6.48
N GLY A 264 14.81 -19.46 -7.07
CA GLY A 264 14.66 -19.71 -8.51
C GLY A 264 14.28 -18.49 -9.34
N ILE A 265 14.11 -17.31 -8.73
CA ILE A 265 13.85 -16.04 -9.44
C ILE A 265 15.04 -15.10 -9.48
N ALA A 266 16.11 -15.36 -8.72
CA ALA A 266 17.16 -14.38 -8.53
C ALA A 266 18.32 -14.50 -9.56
N PRO A 267 18.63 -13.41 -10.30
CA PRO A 267 19.71 -13.37 -11.28
C PRO A 267 21.06 -13.05 -10.63
N THR A 268 22.14 -13.27 -11.36
CA THR A 268 23.46 -12.77 -10.99
C THR A 268 24.31 -12.38 -12.19
N SER A 269 25.02 -11.28 -12.04
CA SER A 269 25.96 -10.75 -13.04
C SER A 269 27.35 -10.62 -12.41
N ASN A 270 28.30 -11.47 -12.80
CA ASN A 270 29.72 -11.35 -12.48
C ASN A 270 30.37 -10.46 -13.53
N LEU A 271 30.48 -9.18 -13.22
CA LEU A 271 30.91 -8.17 -14.17
C LEU A 271 32.42 -7.92 -14.04
N ASP A 272 33.08 -7.80 -15.19
CA ASP A 272 34.29 -7.00 -15.35
C ASP A 272 33.87 -5.59 -15.78
N PRO A 273 33.82 -4.60 -14.87
CA PRO A 273 33.42 -3.23 -15.20
C PRO A 273 34.31 -2.56 -16.25
N THR A 274 35.55 -3.03 -16.44
CA THR A 274 36.49 -2.48 -17.44
C THR A 274 36.19 -2.93 -18.86
N ARG A 275 35.45 -4.04 -19.01
CA ARG A 275 35.15 -4.71 -20.28
C ARG A 275 36.38 -5.21 -21.04
N GLU A 276 37.48 -5.45 -20.34
CA GLU A 276 38.67 -6.08 -20.93
C GLU A 276 38.40 -7.56 -21.21
N TYR A 277 37.65 -8.22 -20.32
CA TYR A 277 37.25 -9.62 -20.42
C TYR A 277 35.74 -9.78 -20.45
N PRO A 278 35.22 -10.91 -20.98
CA PRO A 278 33.78 -11.17 -20.95
C PRO A 278 33.26 -11.25 -19.52
N SER A 279 32.15 -10.57 -19.26
CA SER A 279 31.37 -10.75 -18.03
C SER A 279 30.57 -12.04 -18.08
N MET A 280 30.29 -12.63 -16.91
CA MET A 280 29.56 -13.89 -16.77
C MET A 280 28.21 -13.68 -16.08
N PHE A 281 27.15 -14.23 -16.68
CA PHE A 281 25.78 -14.14 -16.22
C PHE A 281 25.30 -15.53 -15.82
N GLU A 282 24.97 -15.70 -14.53
CA GLU A 282 24.56 -16.98 -13.94
C GLU A 282 23.34 -16.78 -13.03
N PRO A 283 22.34 -17.69 -13.01
CA PRO A 283 21.29 -17.67 -12.00
C PRO A 283 21.84 -18.12 -10.63
N ILE A 284 21.26 -17.64 -9.52
CA ILE A 284 21.78 -17.91 -8.16
C ILE A 284 21.61 -19.37 -7.71
N HIS A 285 20.63 -20.10 -8.26
CA HIS A 285 20.28 -21.42 -7.76
C HIS A 285 21.43 -22.44 -7.89
N GLY A 286 21.54 -23.34 -6.91
CA GLY A 286 22.47 -24.47 -6.98
C GLY A 286 22.06 -25.53 -8.01
N SER A 287 22.85 -26.60 -8.12
CA SER A 287 22.64 -27.65 -9.12
C SER A 287 21.33 -28.45 -8.95
N ALA A 288 20.71 -28.46 -7.77
CA ALA A 288 19.39 -29.08 -7.52
C ALA A 288 19.21 -30.48 -8.15
N PHE A 289 20.08 -31.43 -7.76
CA PHE A 289 20.09 -32.80 -8.31
C PHE A 289 18.82 -33.60 -8.02
N ASP A 290 18.09 -33.23 -6.98
CA ASP A 290 16.81 -33.82 -6.59
C ASP A 290 15.70 -33.62 -7.63
N ILE A 291 15.81 -32.59 -8.49
CA ILE A 291 14.84 -32.28 -9.54
C ILE A 291 15.41 -32.31 -10.98
N THR A 292 16.69 -32.66 -11.13
CA THR A 292 17.35 -32.74 -12.43
C THR A 292 16.70 -33.79 -13.34
N GLY A 293 16.43 -33.45 -14.60
CA GLY A 293 15.80 -34.34 -15.59
C GLY A 293 14.28 -34.45 -15.46
N MET A 294 13.68 -33.82 -14.45
CA MET A 294 12.23 -33.90 -14.20
C MET A 294 11.44 -32.82 -14.95
N GLY A 295 12.10 -31.81 -15.53
CA GLY A 295 11.46 -30.71 -16.26
C GLY A 295 10.60 -29.80 -15.38
N ILE A 296 10.88 -29.73 -14.07
CA ILE A 296 10.16 -28.90 -13.09
C ILE A 296 11.01 -27.75 -12.52
N SER A 297 12.23 -27.58 -13.04
CA SER A 297 13.15 -26.49 -12.71
C SER A 297 12.55 -25.12 -13.05
N ASN A 298 12.74 -24.11 -12.20
CA ASN A 298 12.24 -22.75 -12.46
C ASN A 298 13.20 -21.98 -13.39
N PRO A 299 12.78 -21.59 -14.62
CA PRO A 299 13.66 -20.86 -15.54
C PRO A 299 13.67 -19.34 -15.33
N VAL A 300 12.88 -18.78 -14.40
CA VAL A 300 12.70 -17.32 -14.25
C VAL A 300 14.01 -16.59 -13.92
N ALA A 301 14.82 -17.11 -12.99
CA ALA A 301 16.15 -16.55 -12.70
C ALA A 301 17.03 -16.51 -13.95
N THR A 302 16.94 -17.52 -14.81
CA THR A 302 17.72 -17.61 -16.05
C THR A 302 17.25 -16.58 -17.08
N PHE A 303 15.95 -16.32 -17.19
CA PHE A 303 15.43 -15.25 -18.05
C PHE A 303 15.84 -13.86 -17.58
N TRP A 304 15.82 -13.61 -16.27
CA TRP A 304 16.31 -12.34 -15.75
C TRP A 304 17.83 -12.22 -15.94
N THR A 305 18.59 -13.28 -15.69
CA THR A 305 20.04 -13.34 -15.99
C THR A 305 20.33 -13.02 -17.46
N ALA A 306 19.52 -13.55 -18.38
CA ALA A 306 19.61 -13.24 -19.80
C ALA A 306 19.29 -11.77 -20.12
N ALA A 307 18.32 -11.17 -19.42
CA ALA A 307 18.03 -9.74 -19.55
C ALA A 307 19.21 -8.87 -19.07
N GLU A 308 19.81 -9.18 -17.92
CA GLU A 308 21.02 -8.49 -17.44
C GLU A 308 22.17 -8.58 -18.45
N MET A 309 22.36 -9.74 -19.09
CA MET A 309 23.34 -9.91 -20.17
C MET A 309 23.04 -9.01 -21.37
N LEU A 310 21.78 -8.95 -21.81
CA LEU A 310 21.38 -8.07 -22.92
C LEU A 310 21.63 -6.60 -22.59
N ALA A 311 21.27 -6.16 -21.39
CA ALA A 311 21.56 -4.80 -20.93
C ALA A 311 23.07 -4.51 -20.94
N TRP A 312 23.88 -5.46 -20.47
CA TRP A 312 25.33 -5.34 -20.50
C TRP A 312 25.89 -5.21 -21.92
N LEU A 313 25.38 -5.99 -22.88
CA LEU A 313 25.80 -5.93 -24.29
C LEU A 313 25.35 -4.65 -25.02
N GLY A 314 24.46 -3.87 -24.42
CA GLY A 314 23.93 -2.61 -24.94
C GLY A 314 22.53 -2.73 -25.56
N GLU A 315 21.87 -3.88 -25.41
CA GLU A 315 20.52 -4.16 -25.92
C GLU A 315 19.45 -3.90 -24.83
N GLU A 316 19.45 -2.70 -24.24
CA GLU A 316 18.58 -2.34 -23.10
C GLU A 316 17.09 -2.52 -23.38
N GLU A 317 16.62 -2.20 -24.59
CA GLU A 317 15.21 -2.35 -24.94
C GLU A 317 14.81 -3.84 -24.96
N ALA A 318 15.66 -4.71 -25.51
CA ALA A 318 15.41 -6.14 -25.53
C ALA A 318 15.42 -6.72 -24.10
N SER A 319 16.34 -6.26 -23.25
CA SER A 319 16.37 -6.59 -21.82
C SER A 319 15.05 -6.27 -21.12
N LYS A 320 14.55 -5.02 -21.24
CA LYS A 320 13.31 -4.58 -20.59
C LYS A 320 12.11 -5.40 -21.05
N GLN A 321 12.01 -5.60 -22.37
CA GLN A 321 10.89 -6.33 -22.98
C GLN A 321 10.89 -7.82 -22.60
N LEU A 322 12.07 -8.45 -22.48
CA LEU A 322 12.18 -9.81 -21.97
C LEU A 322 11.63 -9.91 -20.53
N LEU A 323 12.05 -9.01 -19.63
CA LEU A 323 11.55 -9.00 -18.26
C LEU A 323 10.05 -8.72 -18.17
N ASP A 324 9.53 -7.80 -18.97
CA ASP A 324 8.08 -7.56 -19.03
C ASP A 324 7.32 -8.79 -19.52
N CYS A 325 7.84 -9.54 -20.50
CA CYS A 325 7.22 -10.79 -20.95
C CYS A 325 7.21 -11.84 -19.84
N VAL A 326 8.30 -11.97 -19.08
CA VAL A 326 8.37 -12.89 -17.94
C VAL A 326 7.34 -12.52 -16.87
N GLU A 327 7.26 -11.24 -16.51
CA GLU A 327 6.29 -10.76 -15.52
C GLU A 327 4.83 -10.93 -15.99
N ASN A 328 4.54 -10.74 -17.28
CA ASN A 328 3.21 -10.99 -17.83
C ASN A 328 2.82 -12.48 -17.73
N VAL A 329 3.77 -13.39 -17.95
CA VAL A 329 3.55 -14.84 -17.83
C VAL A 329 3.31 -15.24 -16.37
N CYS A 330 4.09 -14.68 -15.45
CA CYS A 330 3.87 -14.87 -14.01
C CYS A 330 2.50 -14.34 -13.56
N GLU A 331 2.08 -13.15 -14.02
CA GLU A 331 0.77 -12.55 -13.71
C GLU A 331 -0.41 -13.36 -14.26
N GLN A 332 -0.21 -14.09 -15.35
CA GLN A 332 -1.18 -15.06 -15.89
C GLN A 332 -1.27 -16.37 -15.08
N GLY A 333 -0.46 -16.52 -14.02
CA GLY A 333 -0.44 -17.70 -13.16
C GLY A 333 0.33 -18.89 -13.75
N VAL A 334 1.11 -18.69 -14.82
CA VAL A 334 1.98 -19.73 -15.38
C VAL A 334 3.27 -19.79 -14.56
N LEU A 335 3.17 -20.42 -13.40
CA LEU A 335 4.22 -20.47 -12.38
C LEU A 335 4.71 -21.91 -12.15
N THR A 336 6.00 -22.07 -11.87
CA THR A 336 6.57 -23.34 -11.38
C THR A 336 6.20 -23.60 -9.92
N ARG A 337 6.46 -24.81 -9.45
CA ARG A 337 6.03 -25.28 -8.11
C ARG A 337 6.60 -24.48 -6.95
N ASP A 338 7.85 -24.05 -7.06
CA ASP A 338 8.52 -23.20 -6.06
C ASP A 338 7.88 -21.81 -5.96
N LEU A 339 7.17 -21.36 -7.00
CA LEU A 339 6.38 -20.12 -7.02
C LEU A 339 4.88 -20.37 -6.78
N GLY A 340 4.48 -21.56 -6.34
CA GLY A 340 3.09 -21.91 -6.00
C GLY A 340 2.23 -22.36 -7.19
N GLY A 341 2.81 -22.53 -8.39
CA GLY A 341 2.09 -23.04 -9.56
C GLY A 341 2.33 -24.53 -9.85
N ASN A 342 1.90 -24.98 -11.03
CA ASN A 342 2.04 -26.36 -11.49
C ASN A 342 2.72 -26.49 -12.86
N ALA A 343 3.22 -25.39 -13.42
CA ALA A 343 3.85 -25.40 -14.73
C ALA A 343 5.23 -26.06 -14.68
N THR A 344 5.56 -26.77 -15.75
CA THR A 344 6.90 -27.31 -16.04
C THR A 344 7.82 -26.21 -16.57
N THR A 345 9.14 -26.45 -16.53
CA THR A 345 10.15 -25.56 -17.12
C THR A 345 9.80 -25.22 -18.58
N LYS A 346 9.38 -26.24 -19.35
CA LYS A 346 9.00 -26.08 -20.74
C LYS A 346 7.75 -25.21 -20.90
N GLN A 347 6.71 -25.44 -20.09
CA GLN A 347 5.46 -24.66 -20.17
C GLN A 347 5.70 -23.17 -19.88
N VAL A 348 6.51 -22.85 -18.86
CA VAL A 348 6.87 -21.45 -18.58
C VAL A 348 7.68 -20.86 -19.74
N THR A 349 8.64 -21.60 -20.28
CA THR A 349 9.46 -21.17 -21.43
C THR A 349 8.61 -20.91 -22.68
N ASP A 350 7.73 -21.85 -23.02
CA ASP A 350 6.82 -21.72 -24.15
C ASP A 350 5.91 -20.48 -23.98
N ALA A 351 5.37 -20.25 -22.78
CA ALA A 351 4.55 -19.09 -22.49
C ALA A 351 5.31 -17.77 -22.66
N VAL A 352 6.56 -17.69 -22.19
CA VAL A 352 7.43 -16.52 -22.39
C VAL A 352 7.75 -16.30 -23.88
N VAL A 353 8.05 -17.36 -24.62
CA VAL A 353 8.28 -17.30 -26.07
C VAL A 353 7.05 -16.80 -26.81
N GLU A 354 5.86 -17.26 -26.45
CA GLU A 354 4.61 -16.78 -27.06
C GLU A 354 4.35 -15.31 -26.72
N GLU A 355 4.61 -14.88 -25.50
CA GLU A 355 4.49 -13.46 -25.12
C GLU A 355 5.49 -12.57 -25.90
N ILE A 356 6.73 -13.03 -26.08
CA ILE A 356 7.73 -12.38 -26.94
C ILE A 356 7.22 -12.24 -28.37
N LYS A 357 6.66 -13.30 -28.97
CA LYS A 357 6.15 -13.27 -30.34
C LYS A 357 5.00 -12.27 -30.52
N LYS A 358 4.19 -12.02 -29.49
CA LYS A 358 3.12 -10.99 -29.54
C LYS A 358 3.68 -9.58 -29.72
N LEU A 359 4.93 -9.31 -29.33
CA LEU A 359 5.59 -8.01 -29.57
C LEU A 359 5.73 -7.72 -31.07
N ALA A 360 5.94 -8.76 -31.91
CA ALA A 360 5.99 -8.62 -33.36
C ALA A 360 4.64 -8.15 -33.94
N ILE A 361 3.53 -8.69 -33.41
CA ILE A 361 2.16 -8.35 -33.84
C ILE A 361 1.82 -6.90 -33.46
N ARG A 362 2.18 -6.47 -32.24
CA ARG A 362 1.97 -5.08 -31.79
C ARG A 362 2.76 -4.07 -32.61
N LYS A 363 4.00 -4.38 -33.01
CA LYS A 363 4.81 -3.55 -33.92
C LYS A 363 4.24 -3.46 -35.34
N ALA A 364 3.51 -4.46 -35.82
CA ALA A 364 2.91 -4.47 -37.15
C ALA A 364 1.62 -3.63 -37.27
N ILE A 365 0.97 -3.30 -36.15
CA ILE A 365 -0.35 -2.62 -36.09
C ILE A 365 -0.20 -1.11 -35.77
N SER A 366 1.00 -0.62 -35.43
CA SER A 366 1.25 0.81 -35.14
C SER A 366 2.09 1.49 -36.23
N PRO A 367 1.66 2.63 -36.81
CA PRO A 367 2.49 3.38 -37.75
C PRO A 367 3.66 4.07 -37.01
N PRO A 368 4.80 4.30 -37.68
CA PRO A 368 6.00 4.80 -37.03
C PRO A 368 5.84 6.28 -36.63
N LEU A 369 6.09 6.58 -35.35
CA LEU A 369 6.23 7.95 -34.86
C LEU A 369 7.52 8.59 -35.43
N PRO A 370 7.52 9.90 -35.78
CA PRO A 370 8.70 10.56 -36.33
C PRO A 370 9.80 10.69 -35.25
N ARG A 371 11.02 10.32 -35.63
CA ARG A 371 12.24 10.60 -34.83
C ARG A 371 12.56 12.08 -34.91
N GLY A 372 12.64 12.73 -33.75
CA GLY A 372 13.19 14.07 -33.62
C GLY A 372 12.82 14.70 -32.29
N SER A 373 13.67 14.53 -31.28
CA SER A 373 13.66 15.40 -30.10
C SER A 373 14.52 16.62 -30.40
N PRO A 374 13.99 17.85 -30.31
CA PRO A 374 14.82 19.00 -30.01
C PRO A 374 14.64 19.37 -28.55
N ARG A 375 15.79 19.59 -27.89
CA ARG A 375 15.90 20.35 -26.65
C ARG A 375 15.05 21.62 -26.73
N LEU A 376 14.29 21.92 -25.69
CA LEU A 376 13.66 23.23 -25.54
C LEU A 376 14.02 23.86 -24.20
N THR A 377 14.90 24.84 -24.34
CA THR A 377 15.03 26.03 -23.51
C THR A 377 13.76 26.89 -23.54
N ASN A 378 13.58 27.69 -22.49
CA ASN A 378 12.54 28.71 -22.29
C ASN A 378 12.09 29.48 -23.55
N GLY A 379 10.78 29.69 -23.68
CA GLY A 379 10.17 30.70 -24.55
C GLY A 379 8.68 30.44 -24.77
N GLY A 380 7.82 31.40 -24.41
CA GLY A 380 6.36 31.26 -24.47
C GLY A 380 5.72 31.51 -25.84
N LEU A 381 4.38 31.50 -25.80
CA LEU A 381 3.35 31.88 -26.80
C LEU A 381 2.61 30.75 -27.57
N THR A 382 1.42 30.48 -27.03
CA THR A 382 0.07 30.48 -27.65
C THR A 382 -0.33 29.53 -28.80
N SER A 383 -1.45 28.85 -28.50
CA SER A 383 -2.62 28.50 -29.32
C SER A 383 -2.48 27.49 -30.46
N GLY A 384 -3.23 26.39 -30.32
CA GLY A 384 -3.91 25.74 -31.44
C GLY A 384 -3.58 24.26 -31.68
N LEU A 385 -4.06 23.34 -30.82
CA LEU A 385 -4.19 21.93 -31.16
C LEU A 385 -5.54 21.39 -30.64
N LYS A 386 -6.34 20.88 -31.58
CA LYS A 386 -7.63 20.21 -31.34
C LYS A 386 -7.43 18.86 -30.66
N ASP A 387 -8.39 18.53 -29.80
CA ASP A 387 -8.45 17.44 -28.83
C ASP A 387 -8.18 16.04 -29.37
N THR A 388 -7.15 15.38 -28.83
CA THR A 388 -7.13 13.93 -28.60
C THR A 388 -7.57 13.67 -27.17
N PRO A 389 -8.55 12.78 -26.88
CA PRO A 389 -9.02 12.56 -25.51
C PRO A 389 -7.87 12.06 -24.63
N ARG A 390 -7.54 12.82 -23.57
CA ARG A 390 -6.60 12.36 -22.54
C ARG A 390 -7.23 11.16 -21.81
N PRO A 391 -6.46 10.10 -21.49
CA PRO A 391 -6.95 9.04 -20.63
C PRO A 391 -7.31 9.61 -19.26
N ALA A 392 -8.46 9.19 -18.72
CA ALA A 392 -8.98 9.65 -17.44
C ALA A 392 -7.98 9.41 -16.29
N LYS A 393 -7.78 10.41 -15.43
CA LYS A 393 -6.96 10.30 -14.21
C LYS A 393 -7.72 9.47 -13.17
N ILE A 394 -7.18 8.31 -12.79
CA ILE A 394 -7.80 7.42 -11.80
C ILE A 394 -7.22 7.69 -10.41
N VAL A 395 -8.09 8.04 -9.46
CA VAL A 395 -7.78 8.29 -8.05
C VAL A 395 -8.38 7.16 -7.20
N SER A 396 -7.56 6.51 -6.37
CA SER A 396 -8.03 5.51 -5.40
C SER A 396 -8.89 6.15 -4.31
N SER A 397 -9.65 5.33 -3.59
CA SER A 397 -10.47 5.77 -2.47
C SER A 397 -9.70 6.66 -1.49
N PRO A 398 -10.18 7.88 -1.17
CA PRO A 398 -9.56 8.73 -0.15
C PRO A 398 -9.78 8.20 1.27
N VAL A 399 -10.59 7.14 1.42
CA VAL A 399 -10.89 6.46 2.68
C VAL A 399 -10.55 4.99 2.54
N GLN A 400 -9.78 4.48 3.50
CA GLN A 400 -9.42 3.06 3.58
C GLN A 400 -10.27 2.35 4.63
N LEU A 401 -10.63 1.09 4.40
CA LEU A 401 -11.21 0.24 5.45
C LEU A 401 -10.10 -0.34 6.32
N THR A 402 -10.40 -0.63 7.59
CA THR A 402 -9.45 -1.34 8.45
C THR A 402 -9.30 -2.79 8.03
N HIS A 403 -8.12 -3.33 8.26
CA HIS A 403 -7.84 -4.76 8.07
C HIS A 403 -8.69 -5.59 9.03
N ILE A 404 -9.22 -6.72 8.55
CA ILE A 404 -9.98 -7.69 9.34
C ILE A 404 -9.17 -8.98 9.42
N ARG A 405 -8.70 -9.35 10.60
CA ARG A 405 -7.79 -10.49 10.81
C ARG A 405 -8.36 -11.81 10.28
N ASP A 406 -9.65 -12.04 10.52
CA ASP A 406 -10.28 -13.35 10.25
C ASP A 406 -11.04 -13.40 8.91
N LEU A 407 -10.78 -12.46 7.99
CA LEU A 407 -11.26 -12.53 6.60
C LEU A 407 -10.14 -13.01 5.65
N PRO A 408 -10.50 -13.67 4.53
CA PRO A 408 -9.54 -14.02 3.48
C PRO A 408 -8.76 -12.80 2.96
N ASN A 409 -7.50 -13.00 2.55
CA ASN A 409 -6.62 -11.92 2.08
C ASN A 409 -7.24 -11.08 0.96
N GLY A 410 -8.01 -11.69 0.05
CA GLY A 410 -8.72 -10.98 -1.03
C GLY A 410 -9.75 -9.95 -0.57
N ASN A 411 -10.23 -10.02 0.68
CA ASN A 411 -11.13 -9.03 1.29
C ASN A 411 -10.39 -7.92 2.06
N ASN A 412 -9.07 -8.04 2.20
CA ASN A 412 -8.21 -7.09 2.90
C ASN A 412 -7.26 -6.29 1.98
N VAL A 413 -7.47 -6.34 0.66
CA VAL A 413 -6.71 -5.53 -0.30
C VAL A 413 -6.93 -4.03 -0.01
N ASP A 414 -5.85 -3.25 -0.03
CA ASP A 414 -5.77 -1.81 0.26
C ASP A 414 -6.22 -1.39 1.68
N THR A 415 -6.39 -2.35 2.60
CA THR A 415 -6.83 -2.05 3.98
C THR A 415 -5.70 -1.58 4.89
N ILE A 416 -6.08 -0.92 5.99
CA ILE A 416 -5.12 -0.35 6.94
C ILE A 416 -5.17 -0.98 8.33
N GLN A 417 -4.01 -1.19 8.93
CA GLN A 417 -3.86 -1.60 10.33
C GLN A 417 -3.40 -0.40 11.17
N LEU A 418 -3.71 -0.40 12.46
CA LEU A 418 -3.27 0.66 13.37
C LEU A 418 -1.74 0.78 13.41
N ARG A 419 -1.01 -0.35 13.40
CA ARG A 419 0.45 -0.37 13.33
C ARG A 419 1.01 0.25 12.03
N HIS A 420 0.26 0.33 10.93
CA HIS A 420 0.69 1.07 9.72
C HIS A 420 0.63 2.59 9.91
N ILE A 421 -0.13 3.05 10.91
CA ILE A 421 -0.28 4.49 11.22
C ILE A 421 0.70 4.87 12.32
N LEU A 422 0.75 4.11 13.42
CA LEU A 422 1.53 4.45 14.61
C LEU A 422 2.93 3.81 14.65
N GLY A 423 3.20 2.81 13.82
CA GLY A 423 4.50 2.11 13.78
C GLY A 423 5.61 2.86 13.04
N ASP A 424 5.37 4.10 12.62
CA ASP A 424 6.36 4.92 11.95
C ASP A 424 7.33 5.54 12.98
N PRO A 425 8.64 5.25 12.92
CA PRO A 425 9.59 5.72 13.92
C PRO A 425 9.85 7.24 13.85
N MET A 426 9.38 7.93 12.80
CA MET A 426 9.51 9.38 12.67
C MET A 426 8.48 10.14 13.49
N ILE A 427 7.49 9.48 14.10
CA ILE A 427 6.49 10.14 14.94
C ILE A 427 7.18 10.66 16.20
N ARG A 428 7.19 11.98 16.37
CA ARG A 428 7.70 12.65 17.56
C ARG A 428 6.61 12.81 18.61
N GLU A 429 5.39 13.11 18.17
CA GLU A 429 4.27 13.42 19.05
C GLU A 429 2.96 12.91 18.41
N CYS A 430 2.12 12.24 19.21
CA CYS A 430 0.85 11.68 18.78
C CYS A 430 -0.28 12.15 19.71
N TRP A 431 -1.25 12.86 19.15
CA TRP A 431 -2.50 13.21 19.85
C TRP A 431 -3.61 12.25 19.43
N GLN A 432 -4.03 11.38 20.35
CA GLN A 432 -5.08 10.41 20.13
C GLN A 432 -6.39 10.88 20.79
N PHE A 433 -7.38 11.21 19.97
CA PHE A 433 -8.76 11.48 20.41
C PHE A 433 -9.55 10.20 20.26
N ASN A 434 -10.21 9.73 21.33
CA ASN A 434 -11.06 8.55 21.25
C ASN A 434 -12.14 8.51 22.35
N PHE A 435 -13.08 7.57 22.24
CA PHE A 435 -14.09 7.29 23.25
C PHE A 435 -13.60 6.26 24.27
N LEU A 436 -13.16 5.09 23.80
CA LEU A 436 -12.59 4.03 24.63
C LEU A 436 -11.09 3.87 24.35
N PHE A 437 -10.34 3.59 25.42
CA PHE A 437 -8.90 3.42 25.39
C PHE A 437 -8.47 2.16 26.13
N ASP A 438 -7.66 1.37 25.45
CA ASP A 438 -6.67 0.50 26.05
C ASP A 438 -5.29 1.12 25.73
N VAL A 439 -4.68 1.76 26.74
CA VAL A 439 -3.42 2.50 26.55
C VAL A 439 -2.26 1.55 26.30
N ASP A 440 -2.27 0.33 26.86
CA ASP A 440 -1.23 -0.66 26.55
C ASP A 440 -1.34 -1.12 25.11
N PHE A 441 -2.56 -1.38 24.64
CA PHE A 441 -2.81 -1.66 23.25
C PHE A 441 -2.32 -0.51 22.37
N LEU A 442 -2.68 0.74 22.66
CA LEU A 442 -2.19 1.92 21.92
C LEU A 442 -0.65 1.97 21.88
N MET A 443 0.01 1.85 23.04
CA MET A 443 1.47 1.92 23.13
C MET A 443 2.17 0.75 22.43
N SER A 444 1.52 -0.42 22.32
CA SER A 444 2.04 -1.57 21.57
C SER A 444 2.05 -1.37 20.05
N GLN A 445 1.38 -0.33 19.53
CA GLN A 445 1.31 -0.06 18.10
C GLN A 445 2.44 0.85 17.60
N PHE A 446 3.13 1.55 18.50
CA PHE A 446 4.31 2.32 18.15
C PHE A 446 5.52 1.40 17.93
N ASP A 447 6.47 1.86 17.13
CA ASP A 447 7.75 1.17 16.92
C ASP A 447 8.46 0.93 18.26
N GLU A 448 8.90 -0.30 18.49
CA GLU A 448 9.36 -0.78 19.80
C GLU A 448 10.62 -0.06 20.29
N ASP A 449 11.46 0.42 19.37
CA ASP A 449 12.73 1.09 19.67
C ASP A 449 12.51 2.55 20.09
N VAL A 450 11.47 3.20 19.58
CA VAL A 450 11.22 4.64 19.81
C VAL A 450 9.96 4.94 20.59
N ARG A 451 9.10 3.95 20.91
CA ARG A 451 7.84 4.16 21.63
C ARG A 451 7.96 4.93 22.95
N GLY A 452 9.12 4.85 23.62
CA GLY A 452 9.39 5.60 24.86
C GLY A 452 9.75 7.07 24.64
N LEU A 453 10.06 7.46 23.40
CA LEU A 453 10.44 8.82 23.01
C LEU A 453 9.24 9.61 22.45
N VAL A 454 8.25 8.93 21.87
CA VAL A 454 7.04 9.55 21.32
C VAL A 454 6.23 10.23 22.41
N GLN A 455 5.97 11.53 22.31
CA GLN A 455 5.07 12.21 23.23
C GLN A 455 3.61 11.87 22.87
N VAL A 456 2.91 11.11 23.72
CA VAL A 456 1.54 10.68 23.44
C VAL A 456 0.54 11.44 24.31
N LYS A 457 -0.46 12.06 23.69
CA LYS A 457 -1.59 12.71 24.39
C LYS A 457 -2.87 11.90 24.19
N VAL A 458 -3.45 11.41 25.27
CA VAL A 458 -4.68 10.60 25.28
C VAL A 458 -5.87 11.50 25.60
N VAL A 459 -6.63 11.91 24.58
CA VAL A 459 -7.78 12.82 24.73
C VAL A 459 -9.08 12.02 24.83
N HIS A 460 -9.74 12.09 25.99
CA HIS A 460 -10.95 11.29 26.29
C HIS A 460 -12.01 12.08 27.06
N GLY A 461 -13.26 11.60 27.07
CA GLY A 461 -14.42 12.30 27.64
C GLY A 461 -14.82 11.90 29.06
N SER A 462 -14.08 11.01 29.74
CA SER A 462 -14.41 10.54 31.10
C SER A 462 -14.08 11.63 32.13
N TRP A 463 -14.99 12.59 32.24
CA TRP A 463 -14.75 13.85 32.96
C TRP A 463 -14.98 13.78 34.47
N ARG A 464 -15.80 12.84 34.93
CA ARG A 464 -16.03 12.59 36.37
C ARG A 464 -14.83 11.88 36.97
N ARG A 465 -14.33 12.35 38.11
CA ARG A 465 -13.09 11.84 38.72
C ARG A 465 -13.24 10.40 39.23
N GLU A 466 -14.45 10.10 39.70
CA GLU A 466 -14.88 8.83 40.26
C GLU A 466 -15.29 7.78 39.22
N ASP A 467 -15.29 8.12 37.93
CA ASP A 467 -15.62 7.18 36.86
C ASP A 467 -14.52 6.12 36.72
N SER A 468 -14.89 4.84 36.80
CA SER A 468 -13.94 3.73 36.70
C SER A 468 -13.16 3.73 35.38
N ASN A 469 -13.76 4.21 34.28
CA ASN A 469 -13.08 4.34 33.00
C ASN A 469 -12.01 5.43 33.04
N ARG A 470 -12.27 6.55 33.74
CA ARG A 470 -11.27 7.60 33.93
C ARG A 470 -10.10 7.09 34.75
N ILE A 471 -10.38 6.46 35.89
CA ILE A 471 -9.36 5.90 36.79
C ILE A 471 -8.47 4.92 36.02
N ARG A 472 -9.07 4.01 35.24
CA ARG A 472 -8.34 3.06 34.40
C ARG A 472 -7.45 3.76 33.37
N ILE A 473 -7.94 4.79 32.68
CA ILE A 473 -7.13 5.53 31.69
C ILE A 473 -5.96 6.24 32.38
N GLU A 474 -6.20 6.94 33.50
CA GLU A 474 -5.15 7.65 34.23
C GLU A 474 -4.10 6.69 34.80
N GLU A 475 -4.52 5.57 35.41
CA GLU A 475 -3.63 4.50 35.90
C GLU A 475 -2.80 3.90 34.77
N THR A 476 -3.43 3.53 33.65
CA THR A 476 -2.70 2.95 32.52
C THR A 476 -1.74 3.95 31.87
N CYS A 477 -2.08 5.23 31.78
CA CYS A 477 -1.17 6.29 31.33
C CYS A 477 0.03 6.45 32.27
N SER A 478 -0.17 6.39 33.59
CA SER A 478 0.90 6.58 34.59
C SER A 478 2.03 5.56 34.50
N ARG A 479 1.81 4.42 33.84
CA ARG A 479 2.84 3.41 33.57
C ARG A 479 3.85 3.86 32.49
N TYR A 480 3.53 4.90 31.72
CA TYR A 480 4.37 5.41 30.64
C TYR A 480 4.73 6.89 30.90
N PRO A 481 6.01 7.22 31.09
CA PRO A 481 6.42 8.59 31.43
C PRO A 481 6.19 9.61 30.29
N ASN A 482 6.03 9.12 29.06
CA ASN A 482 5.81 9.91 27.83
C ASN A 482 4.34 10.00 27.41
N VAL A 483 3.39 9.54 28.24
CA VAL A 483 1.95 9.54 27.95
C VAL A 483 1.21 10.49 28.91
N GLU A 484 0.41 11.40 28.37
CA GLU A 484 -0.39 12.35 29.15
C GLU A 484 -1.90 12.20 28.85
N PRO A 485 -2.76 11.97 29.87
CA PRO A 485 -4.20 11.98 29.69
C PRO A 485 -4.75 13.42 29.70
N ILE A 486 -5.61 13.73 28.72
CA ILE A 486 -6.31 15.02 28.57
C ILE A 486 -7.82 14.77 28.59
N VAL A 487 -8.48 15.35 29.59
CA VAL A 487 -9.92 15.18 29.79
C VAL A 487 -10.69 16.27 29.04
N ALA A 488 -11.45 15.89 28.00
CA ALA A 488 -12.34 16.77 27.26
C ALA A 488 -13.42 17.35 28.18
N TYR A 489 -13.80 18.62 27.95
CA TYR A 489 -14.87 19.22 28.72
C TYR A 489 -16.22 18.67 28.23
N MET A 490 -17.07 18.24 29.16
CA MET A 490 -18.38 17.64 28.88
C MET A 490 -19.46 18.36 29.72
N PRO A 491 -19.90 19.56 29.28
CA PRO A 491 -20.87 20.37 30.04
C PRO A 491 -22.28 19.77 30.06
N GLU A 492 -22.63 19.04 29.00
CA GLU A 492 -24.00 18.61 28.75
C GLU A 492 -24.26 17.20 29.29
N PRO A 493 -25.34 17.00 30.08
CA PRO A 493 -25.76 15.67 30.51
C PRO A 493 -25.98 14.76 29.29
N PHE A 494 -25.54 13.50 29.40
CA PHE A 494 -25.66 12.47 28.36
C PHE A 494 -24.86 12.73 27.07
N GLY A 495 -24.00 13.76 27.05
CA GLY A 495 -23.02 13.95 25.99
C GLY A 495 -21.90 12.91 26.03
N THR A 496 -21.23 12.68 24.92
CA THR A 496 -20.07 11.77 24.83
C THR A 496 -18.92 12.40 24.05
N HIS A 497 -17.68 12.14 24.44
CA HIS A 497 -16.52 12.39 23.58
C HIS A 497 -16.36 11.20 22.63
N HIS A 498 -16.91 11.31 21.43
CA HIS A 498 -17.01 10.18 20.51
C HIS A 498 -16.08 10.31 19.28
N SER A 499 -15.40 11.45 19.18
CA SER A 499 -14.44 11.78 18.14
C SER A 499 -13.25 10.83 18.15
N LYS A 500 -12.82 10.43 16.95
CA LYS A 500 -11.81 9.41 16.70
C LYS A 500 -10.82 9.95 15.68
N MET A 501 -9.74 10.51 16.20
CA MET A 501 -8.76 11.24 15.41
C MET A 501 -7.36 11.01 15.97
N MET A 502 -6.39 10.89 15.08
CA MET A 502 -4.96 10.99 15.38
C MET A 502 -4.41 12.26 14.75
N ILE A 503 -3.59 12.99 15.49
CA ILE A 503 -2.72 14.02 14.93
C ILE A 503 -1.29 13.64 15.24
N LEU A 504 -0.51 13.41 14.19
CA LEU A 504 0.88 12.97 14.27
C LEU A 504 1.78 14.15 13.87
N LEU A 505 2.74 14.50 14.73
CA LEU A 505 3.81 15.44 14.42
C LEU A 505 5.11 14.66 14.36
N ARG A 506 5.91 14.90 13.32
CA ARG A 506 7.06 14.08 13.00
C ARG A 506 8.39 14.81 13.19
N HIS A 507 9.47 14.05 13.18
CA HIS A 507 10.84 14.57 13.27
C HIS A 507 11.33 15.25 11.98
N ASP A 508 10.69 15.00 10.83
CA ASP A 508 10.99 15.58 9.52
C ASP A 508 10.16 16.85 9.23
N ASP A 509 9.63 17.51 10.26
CA ASP A 509 8.78 18.71 10.16
C ASP A 509 7.53 18.51 9.28
N LEU A 510 7.00 17.29 9.28
CA LEU A 510 5.71 16.95 8.69
C LEU A 510 4.65 16.67 9.77
N ALA A 511 3.40 16.98 9.47
CA ALA A 511 2.24 16.61 10.27
C ALA A 511 1.27 15.72 9.47
N GLN A 512 0.48 14.90 10.15
CA GLN A 512 -0.59 14.14 9.53
C GLN A 512 -1.84 14.14 10.41
N VAL A 513 -3.01 14.34 9.79
CA VAL A 513 -4.32 14.23 10.44
C VAL A 513 -4.99 12.96 9.95
N ILE A 514 -5.45 12.11 10.87
CA ILE A 514 -6.17 10.88 10.55
C ILE A 514 -7.51 10.92 11.29
N ILE A 515 -8.61 10.80 10.56
CA ILE A 515 -9.97 10.70 11.12
C ILE A 515 -10.49 9.30 10.84
N HIS A 516 -10.90 8.57 11.87
CA HIS A 516 -11.26 7.15 11.78
C HIS A 516 -12.51 6.82 12.58
N THR A 517 -13.00 5.57 12.51
CA THR A 517 -14.23 5.15 13.21
C THR A 517 -13.99 4.16 14.35
N ALA A 518 -12.78 3.63 14.49
CA ALA A 518 -12.38 2.66 15.50
C ALA A 518 -12.13 3.24 16.90
N ASN A 519 -12.64 2.59 17.94
CA ASN A 519 -12.17 2.79 19.30
C ASN A 519 -10.71 2.36 19.47
N MET A 520 -10.00 2.87 20.47
CA MET A 520 -8.60 2.51 20.69
C MET A 520 -8.46 1.26 21.55
N ILE A 521 -9.05 0.17 21.07
CA ILE A 521 -9.06 -1.16 21.72
C ILE A 521 -8.83 -2.26 20.67
N PRO A 522 -8.31 -3.45 21.05
CA PRO A 522 -8.00 -4.51 20.08
C PRO A 522 -9.18 -4.92 19.20
N MET A 523 -10.38 -5.05 19.77
CA MET A 523 -11.56 -5.57 19.07
C MET A 523 -11.92 -4.75 17.82
N ASP A 524 -11.95 -3.42 17.97
CA ASP A 524 -12.32 -2.49 16.91
C ASP A 524 -11.34 -2.50 15.74
N TRP A 525 -10.06 -2.82 15.99
CA TRP A 525 -9.00 -2.90 14.98
C TRP A 525 -8.70 -4.32 14.48
N THR A 526 -9.39 -5.34 15.02
CA THR A 526 -9.16 -6.74 14.65
C THR A 526 -10.23 -7.25 13.69
N ASN A 527 -11.51 -7.21 14.05
CA ASN A 527 -12.57 -7.90 13.31
C ASN A 527 -13.87 -7.10 13.11
N MET A 528 -13.89 -5.81 13.45
CA MET A 528 -15.02 -4.93 13.16
C MET A 528 -14.74 -4.11 11.92
N THR A 529 -15.77 -3.90 11.07
CA THR A 529 -15.62 -3.03 9.91
C THR A 529 -15.51 -1.57 10.37
N GLN A 530 -14.36 -0.95 10.10
CA GLN A 530 -14.07 0.46 10.37
C GLN A 530 -13.48 1.13 9.13
N ALA A 531 -13.36 2.45 9.16
CA ALA A 531 -12.65 3.23 8.15
C ALA A 531 -11.67 4.23 8.77
N ALA A 532 -10.69 4.62 7.97
CA ALA A 532 -9.77 5.72 8.25
C ALA A 532 -9.59 6.59 7.00
N TRP A 533 -9.75 7.89 7.17
CA TRP A 533 -9.28 8.92 6.25
C TRP A 533 -7.95 9.46 6.75
N ARG A 534 -6.97 9.61 5.87
CA ARG A 534 -5.64 10.15 6.19
C ARG A 534 -5.40 11.38 5.32
N SER A 535 -5.01 12.49 5.93
CA SER A 535 -4.50 13.63 5.17
C SER A 535 -3.19 13.22 4.47
N PRO A 536 -2.81 13.93 3.38
CA PRO A 536 -1.42 13.97 2.96
C PRO A 536 -0.49 14.39 4.12
N LEU A 537 0.80 14.13 4.00
CA LEU A 537 1.79 14.71 4.91
C LEU A 537 1.82 16.22 4.70
N LEU A 538 1.60 16.97 5.76
CA LEU A 538 1.45 18.41 5.79
C LEU A 538 2.80 19.03 6.17
N PRO A 539 3.48 19.78 5.29
CA PRO A 539 4.78 20.33 5.59
C PRO A 539 4.70 21.55 6.51
N LEU A 540 5.74 21.78 7.30
CA LEU A 540 5.90 23.02 8.05
C LEU A 540 6.10 24.20 7.08
N GLN A 541 5.40 25.32 7.29
CA GLN A 541 5.54 26.49 6.44
C GLN A 541 6.92 27.13 6.61
N SER A 542 7.66 27.32 5.52
CA SER A 542 8.89 28.11 5.50
C SER A 542 8.53 29.58 5.79
N THR A 543 9.18 30.20 6.77
CA THR A 543 8.93 31.58 7.17
C THR A 543 9.27 32.56 6.03
N SER A 544 8.28 32.91 5.19
CA SER A 544 8.10 34.21 4.52
C SER A 544 7.17 34.09 3.30
N THR A 545 5.86 34.05 3.53
CA THR A 545 4.84 34.70 2.67
C THR A 545 3.49 34.51 3.33
N ALA A 546 3.05 35.50 4.10
CA ALA A 546 1.62 35.73 4.25
C ALA A 546 1.11 36.23 2.89
N GLY A 547 0.85 35.29 1.98
CA GLY A 547 0.12 35.57 0.76
C GLY A 547 -1.29 36.05 1.10
N PRO A 548 -1.98 36.75 0.19
CA PRO A 548 -3.32 37.28 0.42
C PRO A 548 -4.24 36.14 0.90
N GLN A 549 -5.15 36.46 1.83
CA GLN A 549 -6.14 35.52 2.36
C GLN A 549 -6.90 34.86 1.19
N THR A 550 -6.47 33.67 0.79
CA THR A 550 -7.18 32.84 -0.18
C THR A 550 -8.54 32.49 0.41
N GLU A 551 -9.60 32.71 -0.37
CA GLU A 551 -10.98 32.39 -0.02
C GLU A 551 -11.09 31.02 0.68
N THR A 552 -11.80 30.97 1.80
CA THR A 552 -11.96 29.75 2.61
C THR A 552 -13.08 28.86 2.05
N LYS A 553 -12.96 28.48 0.78
CA LYS A 553 -13.92 27.63 0.08
C LYS A 553 -14.04 26.24 0.73
N ILE A 554 -15.28 25.76 0.89
CA ILE A 554 -15.56 24.40 1.42
C ILE A 554 -14.88 23.34 0.55
N GLY A 555 -14.18 22.40 1.19
CA GLY A 555 -13.37 21.37 0.52
C GLY A 555 -11.90 21.72 0.32
N SER A 556 -11.52 22.99 0.49
CA SER A 556 -10.12 23.43 0.41
C SER A 556 -9.34 23.11 1.70
N GLY A 557 -8.02 22.97 1.56
CA GLY A 557 -7.12 22.81 2.70
C GLY A 557 -7.13 23.98 3.69
N ALA A 558 -7.26 25.22 3.20
CA ALA A 558 -7.36 26.41 4.04
C ALA A 558 -8.62 26.39 4.92
N ARG A 559 -9.77 26.04 4.34
CA ARG A 559 -11.03 25.87 5.07
C ARG A 559 -10.98 24.71 6.05
N PHE A 560 -10.40 23.57 5.65
CA PHE A 560 -10.19 22.42 6.55
C PHE A 560 -9.34 22.81 7.76
N LYS A 561 -8.22 23.53 7.55
CA LYS A 561 -7.35 24.03 8.61
C LYS A 561 -8.11 24.94 9.57
N ARG A 562 -8.87 25.92 9.05
CA ARG A 562 -9.69 26.83 9.85
C ARG A 562 -10.64 26.06 10.78
N ASP A 563 -11.41 25.14 10.20
CA ASP A 563 -12.45 24.40 10.92
C ASP A 563 -11.84 23.40 11.91
N LEU A 564 -10.72 22.75 11.58
CA LEU A 564 -10.00 21.86 12.51
C LEU A 564 -9.42 22.64 13.70
N LEU A 565 -8.81 23.80 13.45
CA LEU A 565 -8.28 24.64 14.52
C LEU A 565 -9.40 25.19 15.40
N ALA A 566 -10.56 25.55 14.84
CA ALA A 566 -11.73 25.95 15.62
C ALA A 566 -12.26 24.81 16.49
N TYR A 567 -12.33 23.60 15.95
CA TYR A 567 -12.73 22.39 16.67
C TYR A 567 -11.77 22.11 17.85
N LEU A 568 -10.46 22.13 17.60
CA LEU A 568 -9.46 21.92 18.63
C LEU A 568 -9.51 23.04 19.70
N LYS A 569 -9.65 24.31 19.31
CA LYS A 569 -9.76 25.44 20.25
C LYS A 569 -10.90 25.27 21.24
N ALA A 570 -12.01 24.63 20.85
CA ALA A 570 -13.15 24.43 21.73
C ALA A 570 -12.85 23.55 22.97
N TYR A 571 -11.80 22.72 22.95
CA TYR A 571 -11.37 21.97 24.14
C TYR A 571 -10.74 22.88 25.20
N GLY A 572 -10.21 24.04 24.81
CA GLY A 572 -9.65 25.07 25.70
C GLY A 572 -8.11 25.17 25.67
N PRO A 573 -7.57 26.34 26.05
CA PRO A 573 -6.15 26.68 25.85
C PRO A 573 -5.17 25.81 26.64
N LYS A 574 -5.57 25.27 27.79
CA LYS A 574 -4.73 24.37 28.61
C LYS A 574 -4.74 22.91 28.12
N LYS A 575 -5.62 22.56 27.18
CA LYS A 575 -5.77 21.18 26.68
C LYS A 575 -5.09 21.05 25.33
N THR A 576 -5.82 21.36 24.26
CA THR A 576 -5.35 21.30 22.87
C THR A 576 -4.71 22.62 22.40
N GLY A 577 -4.65 23.66 23.25
CA GLY A 577 -4.04 24.94 22.90
C GLY A 577 -2.61 24.84 22.34
N PRO A 578 -1.70 24.03 22.94
CA PRO A 578 -0.39 23.78 22.37
C PRO A 578 -0.45 23.19 20.96
N LEU A 579 -1.34 22.21 20.73
CA LEU A 579 -1.54 21.60 19.42
C LEU A 579 -2.05 22.61 18.39
N VAL A 580 -2.97 23.49 18.78
CA VAL A 580 -3.48 24.57 17.90
C VAL A 580 -2.35 25.50 17.46
N GLN A 581 -1.44 25.85 18.36
CA GLN A 581 -0.28 26.69 18.03
C GLN A 581 0.69 25.96 17.10
N GLN A 582 0.96 24.68 17.34
CA GLN A 582 1.82 23.86 16.48
C GLN A 582 1.22 23.72 15.07
N LEU A 583 -0.04 23.26 14.95
CA LEU A 583 -0.72 23.06 13.67
C LEU A 583 -0.95 24.36 12.88
N GLY A 584 -1.04 25.50 13.57
CA GLY A 584 -1.10 26.82 12.93
C GLY A 584 0.06 27.06 11.95
N ARG A 585 1.20 26.39 12.14
CA ARG A 585 2.42 26.55 11.33
C ARG A 585 2.53 25.59 10.14
N TYR A 586 1.66 24.59 10.03
CA TYR A 586 1.71 23.59 8.96
C TYR A 586 0.84 23.99 7.77
N ASP A 587 1.26 23.63 6.56
CA ASP A 587 0.50 23.86 5.34
C ASP A 587 -0.52 22.74 5.10
N PHE A 588 -1.79 23.14 4.98
CA PHE A 588 -2.91 22.24 4.75
C PHE A 588 -3.35 22.24 3.29
N SER A 589 -2.70 23.02 2.41
CA SER A 589 -3.09 23.26 1.01
C SER A 589 -3.32 21.98 0.20
N ALA A 590 -2.64 20.87 0.53
CA ALA A 590 -2.78 19.57 -0.12
C ALA A 590 -4.08 18.81 0.22
N ILE A 591 -4.80 19.19 1.28
CA ILE A 591 -6.04 18.51 1.69
C ILE A 591 -7.14 18.75 0.65
N ARG A 592 -7.86 17.67 0.33
CA ARG A 592 -9.03 17.62 -0.57
C ARG A 592 -10.19 16.92 0.15
N ALA A 593 -10.73 17.59 1.16
CA ALA A 593 -11.84 17.12 1.98
C ALA A 593 -12.46 18.29 2.75
N ALA A 594 -13.73 18.17 3.12
CA ALA A 594 -14.37 19.07 4.08
C ALA A 594 -14.46 18.42 5.46
N LEU A 595 -14.19 19.19 6.52
CA LEU A 595 -14.39 18.74 7.90
C LEU A 595 -15.86 18.88 8.28
N ILE A 596 -16.41 17.86 8.93
CA ILE A 596 -17.72 17.92 9.58
C ILE A 596 -17.56 17.46 11.03
N ALA A 597 -18.03 18.26 11.98
CA ALA A 597 -17.80 17.97 13.38
C ALA A 597 -18.92 18.50 14.27
N SER A 598 -18.93 18.02 15.51
CA SER A 598 -19.82 18.46 16.57
C SER A 598 -19.02 18.84 17.80
N VAL A 599 -19.40 19.95 18.41
CA VAL A 599 -18.83 20.46 19.66
C VAL A 599 -19.99 20.70 20.61
N PRO A 600 -19.92 20.23 21.87
CA PRO A 600 -20.95 20.50 22.87
C PRO A 600 -21.20 22.01 23.01
N SER A 601 -22.38 22.47 22.63
CA SER A 601 -22.71 23.89 22.53
C SER A 601 -24.21 24.13 22.40
N LYS A 602 -24.62 25.38 22.62
CA LYS A 602 -25.93 25.92 22.27
C LYS A 602 -25.67 27.11 21.34
N LYS A 603 -26.05 26.99 20.07
CA LYS A 603 -25.81 28.03 19.05
C LYS A 603 -27.12 28.39 18.34
N HIS A 604 -27.36 29.67 18.12
CA HIS A 604 -28.43 30.14 17.23
C HIS A 604 -28.07 29.84 15.76
N VAL A 605 -29.06 29.40 14.98
CA VAL A 605 -28.88 29.05 13.55
C VAL A 605 -28.78 30.31 12.65
N SER A 606 -29.18 31.48 13.15
CA SER A 606 -29.33 32.72 12.39
C SER A 606 -28.18 33.73 12.51
N ASP A 607 -27.22 33.52 13.40
CA ASP A 607 -26.41 34.64 13.89
C ASP A 607 -25.05 34.81 13.18
N SER A 608 -24.61 33.86 12.35
CA SER A 608 -23.32 33.93 11.64
C SER A 608 -23.33 33.18 10.30
N SER A 609 -22.69 33.75 9.27
CA SER A 609 -22.38 33.04 8.01
C SER A 609 -21.34 31.95 8.25
N SER A 610 -21.41 30.82 7.52
CA SER A 610 -20.38 29.77 7.58
C SER A 610 -19.02 30.21 7.03
N GLU A 611 -19.00 31.33 6.30
CA GLU A 611 -17.79 32.02 5.86
C GLU A 611 -17.05 32.70 7.02
N GLU A 612 -17.80 33.23 7.99
CA GLU A 612 -17.26 33.97 9.14
C GLU A 612 -16.96 33.03 10.32
N ASP A 613 -17.86 32.06 10.58
CA ASP A 613 -17.78 31.17 11.74
C ASP A 613 -17.85 29.68 11.36
N THR A 614 -17.17 28.83 12.13
CA THR A 614 -17.33 27.39 12.02
C THR A 614 -18.65 26.94 12.68
N LEU A 615 -19.51 26.32 11.87
CA LEU A 615 -20.75 25.68 12.30
C LEU A 615 -20.49 24.25 12.80
N TRP A 616 -21.40 23.72 13.62
CA TRP A 616 -21.33 22.36 14.17
C TRP A 616 -22.64 21.60 13.98
N GLY A 617 -22.61 20.27 13.95
CA GLY A 617 -23.81 19.43 13.89
C GLY A 617 -24.61 19.55 12.59
N TRP A 618 -25.94 19.39 12.67
CA TRP A 618 -26.82 19.42 11.51
C TRP A 618 -26.84 20.78 10.78
N PRO A 619 -26.66 21.95 11.43
CA PRO A 619 -26.47 23.21 10.71
C PRO A 619 -25.24 23.20 9.79
N ALA A 620 -24.10 22.68 10.28
CA ALA A 620 -22.89 22.53 9.47
C ALA A 620 -23.09 21.54 8.33
N LEU A 621 -23.80 20.43 8.61
CA LEU A 621 -24.14 19.44 7.60
C LEU A 621 -24.98 20.07 6.48
N LYS A 622 -26.02 20.82 6.85
CA LYS A 622 -26.91 21.51 5.90
C LYS A 622 -26.14 22.53 5.06
N ASP A 623 -25.29 23.33 5.68
CA ASP A 623 -24.44 24.31 5.01
C ASP A 623 -23.49 23.62 4.02
N LEU A 624 -22.72 22.63 4.48
CA LEU A 624 -21.77 21.88 3.66
C LEU A 624 -22.45 21.23 2.45
N MET A 625 -23.58 20.53 2.65
CA MET A 625 -24.28 19.84 1.57
C MET A 625 -24.86 20.80 0.53
N SER A 626 -25.10 22.08 0.88
CA SER A 626 -25.59 23.08 -0.08
C SER A 626 -24.50 23.63 -1.00
N HIS A 627 -23.23 23.40 -0.66
CA HIS A 627 -22.07 23.82 -1.44
C HIS A 627 -21.49 22.71 -2.32
N ILE A 628 -21.96 21.46 -2.18
CA ILE A 628 -21.52 20.35 -3.04
C ILE A 628 -22.26 20.45 -4.37
N PRO A 629 -21.55 20.52 -5.52
CA PRO A 629 -22.19 20.47 -6.83
C PRO A 629 -22.84 19.10 -7.03
N ILE A 630 -24.12 19.08 -7.42
CA ILE A 630 -24.85 17.83 -7.69
C ILE A 630 -25.18 17.77 -9.17
N GLN A 631 -24.65 16.76 -9.85
CA GLN A 631 -24.88 16.54 -11.29
C GLN A 631 -26.19 15.74 -11.49
N GLN A 632 -27.33 16.43 -11.54
CA GLN A 632 -28.60 15.75 -11.83
C GLN A 632 -28.84 15.59 -13.34
N LYS A 633 -28.73 14.35 -13.83
CA LYS A 633 -29.27 13.97 -15.15
C LYS A 633 -30.77 13.70 -15.03
N ASN A 634 -31.56 14.17 -15.98
CA ASN A 634 -33.01 13.91 -16.03
C ASN A 634 -33.30 12.48 -16.50
N THR A 635 -32.90 11.47 -15.71
CA THR A 635 -32.98 10.04 -16.05
C THR A 635 -34.30 9.39 -15.62
N GLY A 636 -35.19 10.13 -14.95
CA GLY A 636 -36.40 9.58 -14.33
C GLY A 636 -36.15 8.81 -13.01
N LYS A 637 -34.89 8.57 -12.62
CA LYS A 637 -34.53 7.84 -11.39
C LYS A 637 -34.20 8.79 -10.23
N LYS A 638 -34.65 8.40 -9.03
CA LYS A 638 -34.52 9.20 -7.80
C LYS A 638 -33.13 9.03 -7.18
N PRO A 639 -32.48 10.11 -6.71
CA PRO A 639 -31.29 10.02 -5.87
C PRO A 639 -31.56 9.21 -4.60
N HIS A 640 -30.50 8.60 -4.05
CA HIS A 640 -30.63 7.73 -2.90
C HIS A 640 -29.50 7.97 -1.88
N ILE A 641 -29.86 8.24 -0.63
CA ILE A 641 -28.90 8.43 0.46
C ILE A 641 -28.89 7.19 1.36
N VAL A 642 -27.73 6.54 1.46
CA VAL A 642 -27.51 5.39 2.32
C VAL A 642 -26.77 5.83 3.57
N ILE A 643 -27.35 5.52 4.72
CA ILE A 643 -26.84 5.82 6.04
C ILE A 643 -26.49 4.50 6.70
N GLN A 644 -25.22 4.25 6.95
CA GLN A 644 -24.79 3.10 7.74
C GLN A 644 -24.25 3.63 9.07
N ILE A 645 -24.73 3.05 10.17
CA ILE A 645 -24.42 3.47 11.53
C ILE A 645 -24.30 2.27 12.46
N SER A 646 -23.70 2.46 13.65
CA SER A 646 -23.59 1.42 14.68
C SER A 646 -24.48 1.68 15.90
N SER A 647 -25.07 2.87 16.01
CA SER A 647 -26.01 3.18 17.08
C SER A 647 -27.12 4.14 16.67
N VAL A 648 -28.28 3.96 17.29
CA VAL A 648 -29.44 4.85 17.19
C VAL A 648 -29.85 5.27 18.60
N ALA A 649 -29.76 6.57 18.89
CA ALA A 649 -30.25 7.13 20.15
C ALA A 649 -31.78 7.30 20.12
N THR A 650 -32.38 7.75 21.24
CA THR A 650 -33.80 8.10 21.25
C THR A 650 -34.01 9.44 20.52
N LEU A 651 -34.61 9.39 19.34
CA LEU A 651 -34.88 10.53 18.45
C LEU A 651 -36.26 11.18 18.71
N GLY A 652 -37.13 10.48 19.46
CA GLY A 652 -38.48 10.91 19.81
C GLY A 652 -39.56 9.98 19.23
N GLN A 653 -40.80 10.18 19.68
CA GLN A 653 -41.96 9.33 19.29
C GLN A 653 -42.48 9.59 17.87
N THR A 654 -41.97 10.61 17.18
CA THR A 654 -42.38 11.00 15.82
C THR A 654 -41.15 11.11 14.93
N ASN A 655 -41.35 10.97 13.62
CA ASN A 655 -40.26 11.07 12.63
C ASN A 655 -39.82 12.52 12.34
N LYS A 656 -40.34 13.54 13.05
CA LYS A 656 -40.08 14.96 12.75
C LYS A 656 -38.59 15.30 12.74
N TRP A 657 -37.83 14.92 13.77
CA TRP A 657 -36.39 15.20 13.77
C TRP A 657 -35.66 14.45 12.64
N LEU A 658 -36.01 13.18 12.42
CA LEU A 658 -35.38 12.37 11.38
C LEU A 658 -35.63 12.95 9.98
N LYS A 659 -36.88 13.29 9.64
CA LYS A 659 -37.26 13.79 8.31
C LYS A 659 -37.00 15.28 8.14
N ASP A 660 -37.52 16.09 9.05
CA ASP A 660 -37.63 17.54 8.86
C ASP A 660 -36.32 18.26 9.23
N VAL A 661 -35.47 17.62 10.04
CA VAL A 661 -34.16 18.15 10.42
C VAL A 661 -33.04 17.37 9.75
N PHE A 662 -32.90 16.08 10.05
CA PHE A 662 -31.70 15.32 9.66
C PHE A 662 -31.64 14.99 8.17
N PHE A 663 -32.68 14.36 7.60
CA PHE A 663 -32.74 14.08 6.16
C PHE A 663 -32.72 15.36 5.32
N LYS A 664 -33.41 16.41 5.78
CA LYS A 664 -33.36 17.72 5.13
C LYS A 664 -31.96 18.36 5.16
N ALA A 665 -31.19 18.16 6.23
CA ALA A 665 -29.80 18.62 6.30
C ALA A 665 -28.87 17.85 5.35
N LEU A 666 -29.13 16.57 5.10
CA LEU A 666 -28.37 15.75 4.14
C LEU A 666 -28.71 16.08 2.67
N ASN A 667 -29.84 16.74 2.41
CA ASN A 667 -30.27 17.13 1.06
C ASN A 667 -30.88 18.54 1.05
N PRO A 668 -30.06 19.59 1.23
CA PRO A 668 -30.53 20.98 1.40
C PRO A 668 -30.96 21.64 0.08
N THR A 669 -30.45 21.17 -1.06
CA THR A 669 -30.74 21.72 -2.39
C THR A 669 -32.08 21.20 -2.91
N THR A 670 -32.84 22.05 -3.62
CA THR A 670 -34.07 21.65 -4.31
C THR A 670 -33.74 20.71 -5.48
N THR A 671 -33.61 19.42 -5.18
CA THR A 671 -33.43 18.36 -6.18
C THR A 671 -34.67 18.28 -7.07
N LEU A 672 -34.49 18.14 -8.39
CA LEU A 672 -35.59 17.98 -9.37
C LEU A 672 -36.49 16.78 -9.04
N GLN A 673 -35.94 15.75 -8.38
CA GLN A 673 -36.67 14.58 -7.92
C GLN A 673 -36.54 14.37 -6.40
N PRO A 674 -37.58 13.80 -5.73
CA PRO A 674 -37.50 13.46 -4.31
C PRO A 674 -36.39 12.44 -4.03
N THR A 675 -35.52 12.75 -3.07
CA THR A 675 -34.46 11.85 -2.61
C THR A 675 -35.04 10.75 -1.72
N THR A 676 -34.55 9.52 -1.91
CA THR A 676 -34.91 8.34 -1.11
C THR A 676 -33.80 8.02 -0.11
N TYR A 677 -34.12 7.26 0.95
CA TYR A 677 -33.20 7.02 2.06
C TYR A 677 -33.21 5.54 2.47
N SER A 678 -32.05 5.02 2.86
CA SER A 678 -31.90 3.73 3.52
C SER A 678 -30.96 3.87 4.73
N ILE A 679 -31.23 3.10 5.79
CA ILE A 679 -30.48 3.04 7.03
C ILE A 679 -30.04 1.60 7.24
N ILE A 680 -28.75 1.33 7.08
CA ILE A 680 -28.16 0.01 7.32
C ILE A 680 -27.89 -0.15 8.82
N PHE A 681 -28.52 -1.15 9.42
CA PHE A 681 -28.31 -1.55 10.80
C PHE A 681 -28.40 -3.09 10.88
N PRO A 682 -27.55 -3.77 11.66
CA PRO A 682 -27.55 -5.23 11.70
C PRO A 682 -28.72 -5.78 12.51
N THR A 683 -29.23 -6.94 12.09
CA THR A 683 -30.17 -7.78 12.84
C THR A 683 -29.44 -8.63 13.89
N PRO A 684 -30.14 -9.20 14.89
CA PRO A 684 -29.54 -10.14 15.84
C PRO A 684 -28.89 -11.36 15.17
N ASP A 685 -29.48 -11.88 14.10
CA ASP A 685 -28.92 -13.01 13.37
C ASP A 685 -27.59 -12.66 12.69
N GLU A 686 -27.47 -11.46 12.14
CA GLU A 686 -26.22 -10.99 11.52
C GLU A 686 -25.11 -10.80 12.54
N ILE A 687 -25.43 -10.31 13.74
CA ILE A 687 -24.48 -10.23 14.86
C ILE A 687 -24.08 -11.62 15.33
N ARG A 688 -25.06 -12.52 15.53
CA ARG A 688 -24.84 -13.92 15.92
C ARG A 688 -23.93 -14.67 14.94
N ARG A 689 -24.05 -14.38 13.64
CA ARG A 689 -23.22 -14.95 12.56
C ARG A 689 -21.95 -14.14 12.26
N SER A 690 -21.63 -13.09 13.02
CA SER A 690 -20.44 -12.27 12.78
C SER A 690 -19.16 -12.95 13.25
N LEU A 691 -17.99 -12.48 12.83
CA LEU A 691 -16.68 -13.05 13.16
C LEU A 691 -16.35 -13.09 14.67
N ASN A 692 -17.08 -12.35 15.52
CA ASN A 692 -16.90 -12.42 16.97
C ASN A 692 -18.17 -12.92 17.67
N GLY A 693 -19.14 -13.43 16.92
CA GLY A 693 -20.44 -13.81 17.47
C GLY A 693 -21.11 -12.63 18.16
N TYR A 694 -21.81 -12.88 19.28
CA TYR A 694 -22.47 -11.80 20.01
C TYR A 694 -21.53 -10.74 20.60
N ASN A 695 -20.23 -11.04 20.76
CA ASN A 695 -19.27 -10.05 21.26
C ASN A 695 -19.16 -8.83 20.32
N SER A 696 -19.42 -8.98 19.02
CA SER A 696 -19.51 -7.85 18.09
C SER A 696 -20.64 -6.88 18.42
N GLY A 697 -21.71 -7.37 19.05
CA GLY A 697 -22.87 -6.58 19.41
C GLY A 697 -22.66 -5.64 20.60
N GLY A 698 -21.57 -5.82 21.36
CA GLY A 698 -21.25 -4.99 22.52
C GLY A 698 -20.98 -3.52 22.20
N SER A 699 -20.64 -3.20 20.94
CA SER A 699 -20.35 -1.84 20.45
C SER A 699 -21.44 -1.31 19.49
N ILE A 700 -22.56 -2.04 19.35
CA ILE A 700 -23.65 -1.75 18.42
C ILE A 700 -24.95 -1.64 19.22
N HIS A 701 -25.64 -0.49 19.14
CA HIS A 701 -26.72 -0.19 20.08
C HIS A 701 -27.91 0.52 19.44
N MET A 702 -29.04 -0.18 19.39
CA MET A 702 -30.36 0.43 19.26
C MET A 702 -31.25 -0.10 20.38
N LYS A 703 -31.72 0.79 21.26
CA LYS A 703 -32.66 0.42 22.33
C LYS A 703 -34.08 0.35 21.75
N THR A 704 -34.82 -0.68 22.13
CA THR A 704 -36.16 -0.98 21.59
C THR A 704 -37.21 -1.27 22.66
N GLN A 705 -36.83 -1.24 23.95
CA GLN A 705 -37.68 -1.72 25.05
C GLN A 705 -38.80 -0.75 25.43
N SER A 706 -38.56 0.58 25.39
CA SER A 706 -39.58 1.55 25.82
C SER A 706 -40.62 1.81 24.72
N ALA A 707 -41.85 2.19 25.11
CA ALA A 707 -42.91 2.55 24.16
C ALA A 707 -42.49 3.65 23.17
N ALA A 708 -41.66 4.60 23.61
CA ALA A 708 -41.12 5.64 22.73
C ALA A 708 -40.16 5.07 21.68
N GLN A 709 -39.32 4.10 22.06
CA GLN A 709 -38.40 3.42 21.15
C GLN A 709 -39.12 2.48 20.18
N GLN A 710 -40.22 1.85 20.60
CA GLN A 710 -41.06 1.04 19.71
C GLN A 710 -41.73 1.90 18.62
N LYS A 711 -42.29 3.06 18.99
CA LYS A 711 -42.79 4.04 18.01
C LYS A 711 -41.70 4.54 17.07
N GLN A 712 -40.49 4.72 17.61
CA GLN A 712 -39.32 5.07 16.82
C GLN A 712 -38.97 4.00 15.80
N LEU A 713 -38.88 2.74 16.23
CA LEU A 713 -38.66 1.62 15.33
C LEU A 713 -39.74 1.56 14.24
N GLN A 714 -41.01 1.76 14.60
CA GLN A 714 -42.12 1.74 13.65
C GLN A 714 -41.95 2.75 12.51
N TYR A 715 -41.59 4.02 12.80
CA TYR A 715 -41.38 5.01 11.74
C TYR A 715 -40.04 4.87 11.01
N MET A 716 -39.05 4.22 11.63
CA MET A 716 -37.74 3.96 11.01
C MET A 716 -37.75 2.73 10.10
N ARG A 717 -38.62 1.74 10.38
CA ARG A 717 -38.67 0.44 9.69
C ARG A 717 -38.66 0.53 8.17
N PRO A 718 -39.40 1.46 7.51
CA PRO A 718 -39.37 1.58 6.05
C PRO A 718 -38.00 1.95 5.46
N TYR A 719 -37.08 2.44 6.29
CA TYR A 719 -35.72 2.79 5.90
C TYR A 719 -34.70 1.71 6.24
N LEU A 720 -35.03 0.73 7.11
CA LEU A 720 -34.04 -0.20 7.62
C LEU A 720 -33.62 -1.23 6.55
N CYS A 721 -32.31 -1.44 6.43
CA CYS A 721 -31.70 -2.43 5.58
C CYS A 721 -30.71 -3.28 6.40
N GLN A 722 -30.63 -4.57 6.05
CA GLN A 722 -29.71 -5.52 6.64
C GLN A 722 -28.25 -5.15 6.30
N TRP A 723 -27.31 -5.52 7.17
CA TRP A 723 -25.88 -5.27 6.96
C TRP A 723 -25.28 -6.23 5.92
N ALA A 724 -25.47 -7.52 6.16
CA ALA A 724 -25.05 -8.61 5.32
C ALA A 724 -26.12 -9.03 4.33
N GLY A 725 -27.41 -8.84 4.57
CA GLY A 725 -28.44 -9.05 3.54
C GLY A 725 -28.48 -10.45 2.92
N ASP A 726 -28.04 -11.48 3.65
CA ASP A 726 -27.92 -12.88 3.21
C ASP A 726 -28.80 -13.83 4.03
N SER A 727 -29.74 -13.28 4.80
CA SER A 727 -30.68 -14.04 5.61
C SER A 727 -31.67 -14.76 4.69
N LEU A 728 -31.66 -16.10 4.68
CA LEU A 728 -32.68 -16.89 4.00
C LEU A 728 -33.96 -16.91 4.83
N PRO A 729 -35.15 -16.64 4.26
CA PRO A 729 -36.41 -16.93 4.93
C PRO A 729 -36.49 -18.41 5.30
N PRO A 730 -37.11 -18.79 6.44
CA PRO A 730 -37.29 -20.19 6.79
C PRO A 730 -38.02 -20.95 5.67
N GLY A 731 -37.35 -21.91 5.03
CA GLY A 731 -37.96 -22.83 4.06
C GLY A 731 -37.79 -22.49 2.57
N GLN A 732 -37.02 -21.48 2.17
CA GLN A 732 -36.69 -21.23 0.75
C GLN A 732 -35.27 -21.69 0.38
N CYS A 733 -35.15 -22.38 -0.76
CA CYS A 733 -33.88 -22.66 -1.42
C CYS A 733 -33.40 -21.41 -2.19
N ILE A 734 -32.09 -21.33 -2.45
CA ILE A 734 -31.49 -20.26 -3.27
C ILE A 734 -32.14 -20.32 -4.66
N ASP A 735 -32.84 -19.25 -5.02
CA ASP A 735 -33.34 -19.05 -6.38
C ASP A 735 -32.14 -18.77 -7.29
N LEU A 736 -31.85 -19.71 -8.20
CA LEU A 736 -30.77 -19.62 -9.19
C LEU A 736 -31.24 -18.96 -10.50
N SER A 737 -32.43 -18.33 -10.51
CA SER A 737 -32.90 -17.60 -11.70
C SER A 737 -31.98 -16.40 -12.02
N GLU A 738 -31.65 -16.23 -13.30
CA GLU A 738 -30.72 -15.22 -13.83
C GLU A 738 -31.28 -13.77 -13.77
N ASP A 739 -32.48 -13.56 -13.23
CA ASP A 739 -33.22 -12.30 -13.30
C ASP A 739 -32.80 -11.26 -12.24
N ASN A 740 -31.93 -11.60 -11.28
CA ASN A 740 -31.42 -10.66 -10.28
C ASN A 740 -30.05 -10.07 -10.70
N PRO A 741 -29.87 -8.73 -10.64
CA PRO A 741 -28.59 -8.11 -10.95
C PRO A 741 -27.49 -8.65 -10.03
N PRO A 742 -26.28 -8.92 -10.55
CA PRO A 742 -25.20 -9.53 -9.77
C PRO A 742 -24.85 -8.68 -8.56
N ARG A 743 -24.82 -9.32 -7.39
CA ARG A 743 -24.48 -8.70 -6.12
C ARG A 743 -23.03 -8.18 -6.17
N ARG A 744 -22.85 -6.89 -5.90
CA ARG A 744 -21.54 -6.23 -5.77
C ARG A 744 -21.09 -6.33 -4.33
N GLU A 745 -20.15 -7.24 -4.06
CA GLU A 745 -19.78 -7.65 -2.70
C GLU A 745 -18.60 -6.84 -2.15
N ALA A 746 -18.81 -6.11 -1.06
CA ALA A 746 -17.75 -5.42 -0.31
C ALA A 746 -16.81 -6.39 0.43
N GLY A 747 -17.25 -7.63 0.67
CA GLY A 747 -16.46 -8.66 1.36
C GLY A 747 -16.43 -8.48 2.88
N ARG A 748 -17.40 -7.76 3.46
CA ARG A 748 -17.47 -7.42 4.90
C ARG A 748 -18.72 -7.94 5.62
N ALA A 749 -19.56 -8.75 4.97
CA ALA A 749 -20.82 -9.25 5.51
C ALA A 749 -20.70 -9.86 6.93
N ARG A 750 -19.60 -10.57 7.21
CA ARG A 750 -19.36 -11.20 8.52
C ARG A 750 -18.58 -10.33 9.52
N ALA A 751 -18.04 -9.19 9.09
CA ALA A 751 -17.35 -8.23 9.95
C ALA A 751 -18.34 -7.16 10.41
N ALA A 752 -18.81 -7.26 11.66
CA ALA A 752 -19.87 -6.39 12.18
C ALA A 752 -19.52 -4.90 12.04
N PRO A 753 -20.50 -4.04 11.71
CA PRO A 753 -20.24 -2.65 11.41
C PRO A 753 -20.10 -1.79 12.65
N HIS A 754 -18.92 -1.19 12.83
CA HIS A 754 -18.74 -0.05 13.74
C HIS A 754 -18.39 1.24 13.01
N ILE A 755 -18.07 1.17 11.71
CA ILE A 755 -18.04 2.30 10.79
C ILE A 755 -19.36 3.09 10.80
N LYS A 756 -19.30 4.38 10.48
CA LYS A 756 -20.47 5.20 10.15
C LYS A 756 -20.21 5.91 8.84
N THR A 757 -21.05 5.63 7.85
CA THR A 757 -20.96 6.24 6.52
C THR A 757 -22.30 6.83 6.10
N TYR A 758 -22.23 7.92 5.37
CA TYR A 758 -23.38 8.57 4.75
C TYR A 758 -22.99 8.83 3.30
N ILE A 759 -23.70 8.21 2.37
CA ILE A 759 -23.33 8.23 0.95
C ILE A 759 -24.56 8.62 0.14
N ARG A 760 -24.44 9.66 -0.68
CA ARG A 760 -25.46 10.01 -1.67
C ARG A 760 -25.08 9.43 -3.02
N PHE A 761 -25.89 8.50 -3.49
CA PHE A 761 -25.84 8.02 -4.86
C PHE A 761 -26.69 8.90 -5.76
N ALA A 762 -26.21 9.09 -7.00
CA ALA A 762 -26.90 9.91 -7.99
C ALA A 762 -28.31 9.37 -8.32
N ASP A 763 -28.47 8.05 -8.27
CA ASP A 763 -29.73 7.34 -8.51
C ASP A 763 -29.83 5.99 -7.77
N ALA A 764 -30.97 5.33 -7.95
CA ALA A 764 -31.28 4.04 -7.35
C ALA A 764 -30.42 2.86 -7.85
N ASP A 765 -29.69 3.00 -8.97
CA ASP A 765 -28.77 1.95 -9.44
C ASP A 765 -27.47 1.95 -8.62
N MET A 766 -27.21 3.04 -7.88
CA MET A 766 -26.04 3.19 -7.01
C MET A 766 -24.73 2.90 -7.74
N LYS A 767 -24.59 3.40 -8.97
CA LYS A 767 -23.38 3.26 -9.80
C LYS A 767 -22.43 4.44 -9.67
N THR A 768 -22.93 5.59 -9.25
CA THR A 768 -22.15 6.82 -9.10
C THR A 768 -22.52 7.49 -7.77
N ILE A 769 -21.54 8.18 -7.18
CA ILE A 769 -21.64 8.82 -5.88
C ILE A 769 -21.47 10.33 -6.08
N ASP A 770 -22.39 11.13 -5.55
CA ASP A 770 -22.23 12.59 -5.56
C ASP A 770 -21.33 13.03 -4.41
N TRP A 771 -21.51 12.44 -3.24
CA TRP A 771 -20.63 12.66 -2.09
C TRP A 771 -20.68 11.48 -1.13
N ALA A 772 -19.60 11.32 -0.38
CA ALA A 772 -19.49 10.33 0.68
C ALA A 772 -18.87 10.95 1.93
N MET A 773 -19.42 10.57 3.08
CA MET A 773 -19.01 11.04 4.39
C MET A 773 -18.68 9.84 5.29
N VAL A 774 -17.54 9.93 5.98
CA VAL A 774 -17.16 9.01 7.07
C VAL A 774 -17.01 9.82 8.34
N SER A 775 -17.69 9.40 9.40
CA SER A 775 -17.79 10.17 10.65
C SER A 775 -17.81 9.27 11.88
N SER A 776 -17.54 9.83 13.04
CA SER A 776 -17.85 9.18 14.32
C SER A 776 -19.35 9.26 14.65
N ALA A 777 -20.08 10.24 14.09
CA ALA A 777 -21.46 10.53 14.47
C ALA A 777 -22.42 9.39 14.11
N ASN A 778 -23.15 8.90 15.11
CA ASN A 778 -24.28 7.99 14.95
C ASN A 778 -25.59 8.77 14.75
N LEU A 779 -26.71 8.08 14.53
CA LEU A 779 -28.02 8.74 14.44
C LEU A 779 -28.51 9.14 15.84
N SER A 780 -28.21 10.37 16.23
CA SER A 780 -28.45 10.90 17.58
C SER A 780 -28.61 12.42 17.57
N THR A 781 -29.56 12.91 18.38
CA THR A 781 -29.73 14.35 18.64
C THR A 781 -28.59 14.93 19.48
N GLN A 782 -27.90 14.11 20.28
CA GLN A 782 -26.72 14.53 21.04
C GLN A 782 -25.51 14.74 20.11
N ALA A 783 -25.37 13.88 19.09
CA ALA A 783 -24.31 13.93 18.09
C ALA A 783 -24.53 15.06 17.08
N TRP A 784 -25.68 15.08 16.40
CA TRP A 784 -25.97 16.03 15.32
C TRP A 784 -26.65 17.32 15.80
N GLY A 785 -27.16 17.35 17.02
CA GLY A 785 -27.93 18.47 17.55
C GLY A 785 -29.44 18.22 17.49
N ALA A 786 -30.15 18.71 18.52
CA ALA A 786 -31.59 18.66 18.58
C ALA A 786 -32.25 19.62 17.55
N ASN A 787 -33.57 19.52 17.41
CA ASN A 787 -34.32 20.56 16.68
C ASN A 787 -34.16 21.92 17.39
N ASN A 788 -34.40 23.00 16.64
CA ASN A 788 -34.42 24.35 17.20
C ASN A 788 -35.38 24.39 18.39
N ASN A 789 -34.89 24.89 19.52
CA ASN A 789 -35.76 25.25 20.63
C ASN A 789 -36.58 26.52 20.27
N PRO A 790 -37.55 26.94 21.09
CA PRO A 790 -38.34 28.15 20.81
C PRO A 790 -37.52 29.43 20.67
N SER A 791 -36.30 29.50 21.23
CA SER A 791 -35.37 30.61 21.02
C SER A 791 -34.59 30.51 19.70
N GLY A 792 -34.63 29.40 18.97
CA GLY A 792 -33.91 29.23 17.70
C GLY A 792 -32.50 28.64 17.85
N GLU A 793 -32.16 28.13 19.03
CA GLU A 793 -30.87 27.49 19.31
C GLU A 793 -30.90 26.00 19.00
N VAL A 794 -29.79 25.51 18.44
CA VAL A 794 -29.47 24.10 18.31
C VAL A 794 -28.58 23.68 19.47
N ARG A 795 -29.03 22.67 20.21
CA ARG A 795 -28.27 22.08 21.32
C ARG A 795 -27.55 20.83 20.86
N ILE A 796 -26.22 20.85 20.94
CA ILE A 796 -25.32 19.72 20.66
C ILE A 796 -24.67 19.29 21.97
N CYS A 797 -24.60 17.99 22.24
CA CYS A 797 -24.08 17.48 23.52
C CYS A 797 -22.78 16.69 23.39
N SER A 798 -22.44 16.20 22.20
CA SER A 798 -21.31 15.29 21.99
C SER A 798 -20.20 15.90 21.12
N TRP A 799 -18.98 15.40 21.30
CA TRP A 799 -17.88 15.64 20.39
C TRP A 799 -17.90 14.60 19.28
N GLU A 800 -18.06 15.03 18.03
CA GLU A 800 -17.99 14.17 16.85
C GLU A 800 -17.05 14.78 15.82
N ILE A 801 -16.47 13.95 14.96
CA ILE A 801 -15.61 14.39 13.86
C ILE A 801 -15.72 13.44 12.68
N GLY A 802 -15.65 13.99 11.47
CA GLY A 802 -15.75 13.27 10.22
C GLY A 802 -15.23 14.09 9.05
N VAL A 803 -15.21 13.46 7.88
CA VAL A 803 -14.80 14.07 6.62
C VAL A 803 -15.84 13.80 5.53
N VAL A 804 -16.01 14.77 4.64
CA VAL A 804 -16.84 14.66 3.45
C VAL A 804 -15.97 14.85 2.21
N VAL A 805 -16.15 13.97 1.21
CA VAL A 805 -15.47 14.01 -0.09
C VAL A 805 -16.48 13.90 -1.22
N TRP A 806 -16.18 14.54 -2.34
CA TRP A 806 -16.97 14.54 -3.58
C TRP A 806 -16.02 14.64 -4.80
N PRO A 807 -16.44 14.27 -6.02
CA PRO A 807 -15.52 14.05 -7.14
C PRO A 807 -14.75 15.30 -7.58
N GLU A 808 -15.39 16.47 -7.60
CA GLU A 808 -14.82 17.72 -8.08
C GLU A 808 -13.63 18.21 -7.24
N LEU A 809 -13.44 17.68 -6.01
CA LEU A 809 -12.25 17.96 -5.20
C LEU A 809 -10.94 17.49 -5.84
N PHE A 810 -11.00 16.56 -6.79
CA PHE A 810 -9.82 15.87 -7.34
C PHE A 810 -9.42 16.32 -8.76
N LEU A 811 -10.09 17.35 -9.29
CA LEU A 811 -9.71 18.02 -10.54
C LEU A 811 -8.36 18.76 -10.39
N ASP A 812 -7.58 18.81 -11.47
CA ASP A 812 -6.34 19.59 -11.52
C ASP A 812 -6.68 21.09 -11.41
N GLY A 813 -6.03 21.82 -10.49
CA GLY A 813 -6.40 23.21 -10.14
C GLY A 813 -7.23 23.35 -8.86
N GLY A 814 -7.75 22.24 -8.30
CA GLY A 814 -8.61 22.29 -7.11
C GLY A 814 -9.98 22.92 -7.40
N CYS A 815 -10.66 23.39 -6.37
CA CYS A 815 -12.02 23.93 -6.50
C CYS A 815 -12.12 25.21 -7.36
N ASP A 816 -11.02 25.80 -7.83
CA ASP A 816 -10.98 27.13 -8.43
C ASP A 816 -11.50 27.16 -9.87
N ASP A 817 -11.36 26.07 -10.64
CA ASP A 817 -11.77 26.05 -12.06
C ASP A 817 -13.21 25.56 -12.29
N ALA A 818 -13.76 24.74 -11.37
CA ALA A 818 -15.08 24.10 -11.55
C ALA A 818 -16.27 25.08 -11.55
N ALA A 819 -16.13 26.27 -10.96
CA ALA A 819 -17.19 27.28 -10.94
C ALA A 819 -17.31 28.05 -12.27
N SER A 820 -16.23 28.12 -13.05
CA SER A 820 -16.18 28.93 -14.29
C SER A 820 -16.82 28.24 -15.50
N ALA A 821 -16.96 26.90 -15.48
CA ALA A 821 -17.49 26.12 -16.59
C ALA A 821 -19.04 26.09 -16.69
N SER A 822 -19.76 26.63 -15.70
CA SER A 822 -21.23 26.56 -15.65
C SER A 822 -21.98 27.71 -16.34
N ALA A 823 -21.28 28.69 -16.95
CA ALA A 823 -21.90 29.91 -17.47
C ALA A 823 -22.10 29.98 -19.00
N SER A 824 -21.73 28.96 -19.79
CA SER A 824 -21.98 29.00 -21.24
C SER A 824 -22.17 27.61 -21.87
N ALA A 825 -23.38 27.06 -21.82
CA ALA A 825 -23.77 25.99 -22.72
C ALA A 825 -25.26 26.10 -23.10
N SER A 826 -25.50 26.40 -24.37
CA SER A 826 -26.79 26.31 -25.03
C SER A 826 -27.27 24.86 -25.07
N ALA A 827 -28.58 24.67 -24.92
CA ALA A 827 -29.25 23.38 -24.90
C ALA A 827 -29.13 22.61 -26.24
N SER A 828 -28.18 21.67 -26.32
CA SER A 828 -28.27 20.47 -27.17
C SER A 828 -27.13 19.50 -26.80
N GLU A 829 -27.49 18.31 -26.32
CA GLU A 829 -26.61 17.21 -25.86
C GLU A 829 -25.75 17.51 -24.61
N SER A 830 -25.99 16.77 -23.52
CA SER A 830 -25.32 16.98 -22.23
C SER A 830 -23.86 16.52 -22.29
N PRO A 831 -22.85 17.40 -22.11
CA PRO A 831 -21.46 16.97 -22.05
C PRO A 831 -21.23 16.03 -20.84
N ALA A 832 -20.31 15.09 -21.01
CA ALA A 832 -19.90 14.18 -19.93
C ALA A 832 -19.26 14.95 -18.77
N PRO A 833 -19.37 14.46 -17.52
CA PRO A 833 -18.87 15.20 -16.37
C PRO A 833 -17.34 15.18 -16.28
N ASP A 834 -16.73 16.31 -15.90
CA ASP A 834 -15.27 16.42 -15.77
C ASP A 834 -14.70 15.51 -14.68
N ALA A 835 -15.44 15.28 -13.58
CA ALA A 835 -15.07 14.35 -12.52
C ALA A 835 -16.25 13.43 -12.14
N LEU A 836 -15.93 12.18 -11.81
CA LEU A 836 -16.89 11.15 -11.42
C LEU A 836 -16.39 10.36 -10.21
N MET A 837 -17.25 10.12 -9.21
CA MET A 837 -16.96 9.21 -8.10
C MET A 837 -17.77 7.92 -8.22
N VAL A 838 -17.12 6.76 -8.06
CA VAL A 838 -17.73 5.44 -8.25
C VAL A 838 -17.47 4.49 -7.07
N PRO A 839 -18.45 3.64 -6.70
CA PRO A 839 -18.28 2.66 -5.64
C PRO A 839 -17.26 1.59 -6.03
N CYS A 840 -16.31 1.30 -5.13
CA CYS A 840 -15.28 0.29 -5.27
C CYS A 840 -15.47 -0.83 -4.25
N PHE A 841 -15.33 -2.07 -4.69
CA PHE A 841 -15.58 -3.26 -3.89
C PHE A 841 -14.29 -4.08 -3.74
N ARG A 842 -13.98 -4.51 -2.52
CA ARG A 842 -12.78 -5.29 -2.13
C ARG A 842 -11.41 -4.63 -2.37
N ARG A 843 -11.32 -3.57 -3.16
CA ARG A 843 -10.13 -2.75 -3.44
C ARG A 843 -10.49 -1.26 -3.44
N ASP A 844 -9.50 -0.38 -3.30
CA ASP A 844 -9.72 1.07 -3.23
C ASP A 844 -9.70 1.73 -4.60
N ARG A 845 -9.04 1.12 -5.58
CA ARG A 845 -8.96 1.62 -6.95
C ARG A 845 -10.17 1.18 -7.77
N PRO A 846 -10.85 2.09 -8.50
CA PRO A 846 -11.98 1.73 -9.34
C PRO A 846 -11.55 0.82 -10.50
N ALA A 847 -12.41 -0.14 -10.85
CA ALA A 847 -12.24 -0.93 -12.06
C ALA A 847 -12.57 -0.06 -13.29
N VAL A 848 -11.74 -0.14 -14.33
CA VAL A 848 -12.02 0.54 -15.60
C VAL A 848 -13.18 -0.19 -16.27
N SER A 849 -14.33 0.47 -16.40
CA SER A 849 -15.55 -0.09 -17.00
C SER A 849 -16.17 0.86 -18.03
N GLU A 850 -17.00 0.33 -18.93
CA GLU A 850 -17.73 1.11 -19.93
C GLU A 850 -18.56 2.23 -19.25
N GLY A 851 -18.26 3.47 -19.61
CA GLY A 851 -18.85 4.69 -19.02
C GLY A 851 -17.89 5.53 -18.17
N THR A 852 -16.82 4.92 -17.62
CA THR A 852 -15.74 5.64 -16.89
C THR A 852 -14.78 6.38 -17.82
N GLU A 853 -14.77 6.03 -19.11
CA GLU A 853 -13.90 6.62 -20.14
C GLU A 853 -14.29 8.06 -20.56
N THR A 854 -15.43 8.56 -20.06
CA THR A 854 -15.98 9.86 -20.48
C THR A 854 -15.64 11.02 -19.54
N ALA A 855 -15.16 10.73 -18.32
CA ALA A 855 -14.77 11.75 -17.34
C ALA A 855 -13.26 11.99 -17.34
N SER A 856 -12.82 13.22 -17.11
CA SER A 856 -11.38 13.54 -17.03
C SER A 856 -10.73 12.98 -15.77
N VAL A 857 -11.49 12.85 -14.67
CA VAL A 857 -11.05 12.27 -13.39
C VAL A 857 -12.07 11.27 -12.86
N VAL A 858 -11.62 10.08 -12.48
CA VAL A 858 -12.46 9.04 -11.84
C VAL A 858 -11.92 8.73 -10.44
N VAL A 859 -12.73 8.96 -9.43
CA VAL A 859 -12.40 8.75 -8.02
C VAL A 859 -13.12 7.50 -7.50
N GLY A 860 -12.38 6.53 -6.99
CA GLY A 860 -12.97 5.41 -6.27
C GLY A 860 -13.51 5.82 -4.91
N PHE A 861 -14.54 5.14 -4.41
CA PHE A 861 -14.92 5.18 -3.01
C PHE A 861 -15.12 3.76 -2.48
N ARG A 862 -14.31 3.36 -1.48
CA ARG A 862 -14.32 2.00 -0.94
C ARG A 862 -15.62 1.73 -0.18
N MET A 863 -16.44 0.83 -0.71
CA MET A 863 -17.72 0.46 -0.12
C MET A 863 -17.53 -0.49 1.08
N PRO A 864 -18.16 -0.20 2.24
CA PRO A 864 -18.12 -1.08 3.40
C PRO A 864 -19.20 -2.16 3.42
N TYR A 865 -20.23 -2.05 2.58
CA TYR A 865 -21.38 -2.96 2.50
C TYR A 865 -21.70 -3.32 1.04
N ASP A 866 -22.44 -4.41 0.87
CA ASP A 866 -22.81 -4.93 -0.44
C ASP A 866 -23.92 -4.11 -1.10
N LEU A 867 -23.96 -4.13 -2.43
CA LEU A 867 -25.05 -3.55 -3.22
C LEU A 867 -25.64 -4.61 -4.18
N PRO A 868 -26.96 -4.60 -4.47
CA PRO A 868 -27.97 -3.71 -3.89
C PRO A 868 -28.23 -4.00 -2.40
N LEU A 869 -28.87 -3.04 -1.71
CA LEU A 869 -29.23 -3.18 -0.30
C LEU A 869 -30.40 -4.16 -0.14
N THR A 870 -30.39 -4.90 0.97
CA THR A 870 -31.51 -5.79 1.37
C THR A 870 -32.38 -5.10 2.42
N PRO A 871 -33.61 -4.67 2.10
CA PRO A 871 -34.52 -4.09 3.08
C PRO A 871 -34.89 -5.07 4.18
N TYR A 872 -35.24 -4.57 5.36
CA TYR A 872 -35.78 -5.40 6.44
C TYR A 872 -37.08 -6.09 6.03
N SER A 873 -37.19 -7.38 6.35
CA SER A 873 -38.42 -8.16 6.24
C SER A 873 -39.45 -7.74 7.30
N ALA A 874 -40.69 -8.22 7.18
CA ALA A 874 -41.73 -8.02 8.19
C ALA A 874 -41.39 -8.65 9.56
N GLY A 875 -40.49 -9.64 9.61
CA GLY A 875 -40.05 -10.31 10.83
C GLY A 875 -38.71 -9.79 11.38
N ASP A 876 -37.98 -8.97 10.63
CA ASP A 876 -36.64 -8.53 11.04
C ASP A 876 -36.72 -7.52 12.19
N GLU A 877 -35.84 -7.68 13.16
CA GLU A 877 -35.67 -6.75 14.27
C GLU A 877 -34.22 -6.24 14.29
N PRO A 878 -33.96 -5.00 14.71
CA PRO A 878 -32.60 -4.51 14.85
C PRO A 878 -31.90 -5.16 16.05
N TRP A 879 -30.58 -5.30 15.97
CA TRP A 879 -29.78 -5.73 17.12
C TRP A 879 -29.99 -4.79 18.31
N CYS A 880 -30.28 -5.39 19.47
CA CYS A 880 -30.51 -4.69 20.72
C CYS A 880 -29.68 -5.35 21.82
N ALA A 881 -28.55 -4.74 22.18
CA ALA A 881 -27.62 -5.25 23.18
C ALA A 881 -28.22 -5.33 24.59
N THR A 882 -29.35 -4.66 24.86
CA THR A 882 -30.07 -4.73 26.14
C THR A 882 -31.27 -5.70 26.12
N ALA A 883 -31.40 -6.50 25.07
CA ALA A 883 -32.37 -7.59 24.98
C ALA A 883 -31.64 -8.94 25.00
N SER A 884 -32.30 -9.99 25.53
CA SER A 884 -31.76 -11.34 25.54
C SER A 884 -32.00 -12.04 24.20
N HIS A 885 -30.97 -12.67 23.66
CA HIS A 885 -30.98 -13.46 22.42
C HIS A 885 -30.53 -14.89 22.74
N HIS A 886 -31.51 -15.78 22.84
CA HIS A 886 -31.30 -17.15 23.34
C HIS A 886 -30.62 -18.08 22.32
N LEU A 887 -30.79 -17.82 21.02
CA LEU A 887 -30.16 -18.63 19.98
C LEU A 887 -28.63 -18.51 20.09
N PRO A 888 -27.88 -19.63 20.16
CA PRO A 888 -26.43 -19.56 20.27
C PRO A 888 -25.80 -19.02 18.99
N ASP A 889 -24.72 -18.27 19.15
CA ASP A 889 -23.79 -17.98 18.07
C ASP A 889 -22.96 -19.20 17.70
N TRP A 890 -22.11 -19.05 16.67
CA TRP A 890 -21.26 -20.14 16.20
C TRP A 890 -20.16 -20.54 17.21
N GLN A 891 -19.96 -19.76 18.28
CA GLN A 891 -19.09 -20.09 19.42
C GLN A 891 -19.86 -20.77 20.56
N GLY A 892 -21.15 -21.05 20.36
CA GLY A 892 -22.02 -21.67 21.36
C GLY A 892 -22.47 -20.71 22.46
N GLN A 893 -22.26 -19.40 22.31
CA GLN A 893 -22.65 -18.40 23.30
C GLN A 893 -24.03 -17.83 22.98
N SER A 894 -24.86 -17.66 24.00
CA SER A 894 -26.10 -16.87 23.92
C SER A 894 -25.86 -15.50 24.54
N TRP A 895 -26.58 -14.47 24.09
CA TRP A 895 -26.49 -13.14 24.69
C TRP A 895 -27.62 -12.95 25.70
N ILE A 896 -27.30 -12.99 27.00
CA ILE A 896 -28.27 -12.86 28.09
C ILE A 896 -27.91 -11.62 28.91
N VAL A 897 -28.87 -10.70 29.06
CA VAL A 897 -28.71 -9.40 29.73
C VAL A 897 -29.25 -9.46 31.15
#